data_AF-A0A2M7TRG8-F1
#
_entry.id   AF-A0A2M7TRG8-F1
#
_cell.length_a   1.000
_cell.length_b   1.000
_cell.length_c   1.000
_cell.angle_alpha   90.00
_cell.angle_beta   90.00
_cell.angle_gamma   90.00
#
_symmetry.space_group_name_H-M   'P 1'
#
loop_
_entity.id
_entity.type
_entity.pdbx_description
1 polymer ?
#
loop_
_entity_poly.entity_id
_entity_poly.type
_entity_poly.pdbx_seq_one_letter_code
_entity_poly.pdbx_strand_id
1 'polypeptide(L)'
;MKFKVDDAVFDKFPTMVEVVPIIYGFDANKYREESAKFLNNIENEFLKNTQKNTWKNDKRVIDYRRVFKDFGAVEGAEPSHVALTKRLLEGSKLPDINSIVNIYNAFSIKYLTPFGGENLDQACGDLTLTLAKGGERWIAIGGTKSKPAFAGELIWRDDLDVTCRSWNWRQCERTKLILESKNGYFVMDGFESNKEKLLKIAKEFVGYVTENLGGNDVILILDKNNPEAEIDFESKKLSDFEVKKIERKAVEKKYYFLAKIIHDKAGVPITHPAENFGDFAVRGNVDVTGLDIIEKVDKVAGFTNMWIKPGALIKEAEKILNGEFRKELKEKGRGKTMVIDYSAPNIAKPFGIGHLRSTNIGQALYNIYQNLGWSCIGDNHLGDWGTQFGKMITAIKHWGVETSIEGLEKLYVKFHDEAEKNKTLEDEARVWFAKLETGDSEAKKIWQECVDISLVEFNRVYEMLGVTIDNAYGEAFYLPMLTEVISEMKAKGLTKESEGALIVELEGLLPAMLLKSDGATTYFTRDMATVKFRKEKWNPDLVIYEVGSEQNLYFKQVFAAAKLMGWGDSFVHIGHGLIRRKEGKFSTRKGDTIHLAEVIETAKKQAKLIAPANTEVEIEAVAIGAIKFNDLAADPKRDIIFDWDKVMSMEGNSGPYLQYTYARCRSVLAKAKTNYEFQITNYEFNEEEKALLRYFYQYGEKLVEAAERFCPAVLAEYLLNLARKYNEFYGKHRIIGESEESQRLFLTEVTAKIIKDGLTILGIRTLEKM
;
A
#
# COMPACT_ATOMS: atom_id res chain seq x y z
N MET A 1 33.99 -16.45 17.46
CA MET A 1 33.26 -15.67 16.42
C MET A 1 33.77 -14.24 16.41
N LYS A 2 34.07 -13.67 15.24
CA LYS A 2 34.56 -12.29 15.14
C LYS A 2 33.46 -11.29 14.81
N PHE A 3 33.59 -10.09 15.36
CA PHE A 3 32.86 -8.88 14.99
C PHE A 3 33.84 -7.93 14.31
N LYS A 4 33.50 -7.45 13.11
CA LYS A 4 34.39 -6.63 12.28
C LYS A 4 33.66 -5.43 11.71
N VAL A 5 34.39 -4.36 11.46
CA VAL A 5 33.98 -3.25 10.62
C VAL A 5 34.96 -3.17 9.46
N ASP A 6 34.46 -3.24 8.23
CA ASP A 6 35.32 -3.20 7.04
C ASP A 6 36.04 -1.85 6.90
N ASP A 7 37.30 -1.87 6.43
CA ASP A 7 38.11 -0.67 6.21
C ASP A 7 37.38 0.37 5.33
N ALA A 8 36.65 -0.09 4.31
CA ALA A 8 35.87 0.77 3.43
C ALA A 8 34.79 1.59 4.17
N VAL A 9 34.32 1.10 5.32
CA VAL A 9 33.40 1.84 6.19
C VAL A 9 34.15 2.94 6.92
N PHE A 10 35.32 2.65 7.52
CA PHE A 10 36.13 3.67 8.20
C PHE A 10 36.75 4.70 7.25
N ASP A 11 37.04 4.32 6.01
CA ASP A 11 37.49 5.24 4.97
C ASP A 11 36.43 6.30 4.68
N LYS A 12 35.16 5.89 4.66
CA LYS A 12 34.03 6.78 4.43
C LYS A 12 33.58 7.50 5.70
N PHE A 13 33.72 6.87 6.87
CA PHE A 13 33.22 7.33 8.17
C PHE A 13 34.27 7.14 9.28
N PRO A 14 35.34 7.95 9.28
CA PRO A 14 36.51 7.71 10.13
C PRO A 14 36.28 7.92 11.62
N THR A 15 35.21 8.63 12.01
CA THR A 15 34.87 8.89 13.41
C THR A 15 33.81 7.95 13.97
N MET A 16 33.38 6.95 13.20
CA MET A 16 32.35 5.99 13.60
C MET A 16 32.87 5.06 14.71
N VAL A 17 31.99 4.76 15.66
CA VAL A 17 32.26 3.82 16.77
C VAL A 17 31.03 2.94 16.95
N GLU A 18 31.26 1.64 17.12
CA GLU A 18 30.23 0.67 17.49
C GLU A 18 30.51 0.15 18.90
N VAL A 19 29.55 0.35 19.81
CA VAL A 19 29.56 -0.31 21.11
C VAL A 19 28.58 -1.47 21.06
N VAL A 20 29.09 -2.69 21.25
CA VAL A 20 28.31 -3.92 21.04
C VAL A 20 28.20 -4.70 22.35
N PRO A 21 27.15 -4.47 23.16
CA PRO A 21 26.78 -5.39 24.23
C PRO A 21 26.44 -6.76 23.69
N ILE A 22 26.92 -7.80 24.36
CA ILE A 22 26.64 -9.19 24.06
C ILE A 22 26.25 -9.86 25.37
N ILE A 23 25.17 -10.63 25.35
CA ILE A 23 24.62 -11.28 26.53
C ILE A 23 24.37 -12.74 26.20
N TYR A 24 24.93 -13.62 27.02
CA TYR A 24 24.83 -15.06 26.89
C TYR A 24 23.94 -15.66 27.95
N GLY A 25 23.10 -16.61 27.57
CA GLY A 25 22.25 -17.38 28.48
C GLY A 25 21.20 -16.57 29.23
N PHE A 26 20.70 -15.47 28.68
CA PHE A 26 19.56 -14.76 29.29
C PHE A 26 18.25 -15.53 29.05
N ASP A 27 17.27 -15.34 29.95
CA ASP A 27 15.92 -15.87 29.77
C ASP A 27 14.97 -14.76 29.28
N ALA A 28 14.61 -14.79 27.99
CA ALA A 28 13.72 -13.80 27.39
C ALA A 28 12.28 -13.83 27.94
N ASN A 29 11.86 -14.92 28.60
CA ASN A 29 10.54 -15.08 29.23
C ASN A 29 10.51 -14.59 30.67
N LYS A 30 11.67 -14.54 31.34
CA LYS A 30 11.78 -13.99 32.69
C LYS A 30 11.43 -12.50 32.67
N TYR A 31 10.89 -11.99 33.79
CA TYR A 31 10.66 -10.55 33.97
C TYR A 31 9.70 -9.92 32.94
N ARG A 32 8.74 -10.68 32.41
CA ARG A 32 7.88 -10.26 31.29
C ARG A 32 6.91 -9.13 31.66
N GLU A 33 6.31 -9.19 32.85
CA GLU A 33 5.41 -8.13 33.32
C GLU A 33 6.18 -6.88 33.74
N GLU A 34 7.29 -7.08 34.44
CA GLU A 34 8.12 -6.00 34.96
C GLU A 34 8.83 -5.25 33.84
N SER A 35 9.33 -5.94 32.81
CA SER A 35 9.90 -5.29 31.61
C SER A 35 8.87 -4.46 30.85
N ALA A 36 7.61 -4.93 30.75
CA ALA A 36 6.53 -4.15 30.17
C ALA A 36 6.18 -2.91 31.03
N LYS A 37 6.17 -3.05 32.35
CA LYS A 37 5.99 -1.91 33.28
C LYS A 37 7.14 -0.92 33.16
N PHE A 38 8.38 -1.41 33.09
CA PHE A 38 9.57 -0.59 32.87
C PHE A 38 9.49 0.20 31.56
N LEU A 39 9.13 -0.46 30.45
CA LEU A 39 8.92 0.19 29.16
C LEU A 39 7.86 1.29 29.27
N ASN A 40 6.67 0.98 29.80
CA ASN A 40 5.60 1.98 29.99
C ASN A 40 6.03 3.15 30.89
N ASN A 41 6.84 2.91 31.93
CA ASN A 41 7.34 3.98 32.80
C ASN A 41 8.26 4.93 32.04
N ILE A 42 9.19 4.40 31.24
CA ILE A 42 10.07 5.19 30.39
C ILE A 42 9.29 5.95 29.33
N GLU A 43 8.27 5.35 28.71
CA GLU A 43 7.38 6.04 27.76
C GLU A 43 6.71 7.26 28.42
N ASN A 44 6.13 7.07 29.60
CA ASN A 44 5.44 8.13 30.33
C ASN A 44 6.39 9.25 30.78
N GLU A 45 7.57 8.90 31.27
CA GLU A 45 8.60 9.87 31.64
C GLU A 45 9.08 10.67 30.42
N PHE A 46 9.32 9.97 29.30
CA PHE A 46 9.72 10.59 28.05
C PHE A 46 8.68 11.59 27.55
N LEU A 47 7.40 11.22 27.55
CA LEU A 47 6.29 12.07 27.11
C LEU A 47 6.05 13.28 28.02
N LYS A 48 6.32 13.16 29.32
CA LYS A 48 6.26 14.29 30.27
C LYS A 48 7.36 15.31 29.99
N ASN A 49 8.56 14.84 29.66
CA ASN A 49 9.76 15.67 29.55
C ASN A 49 10.04 16.18 28.12
N THR A 50 9.35 15.64 27.11
CA THR A 50 9.63 15.93 25.70
C THR A 50 8.43 16.58 25.02
N GLN A 51 8.60 17.81 24.52
CA GLN A 51 7.55 18.49 23.75
C GLN A 51 7.56 18.06 22.28
N LYS A 52 6.36 17.88 21.71
CA LYS A 52 6.10 17.40 20.34
C LYS A 52 6.84 18.18 19.24
N ASN A 53 7.14 19.47 19.49
CA ASN A 53 7.72 20.37 18.49
C ASN A 53 9.22 20.67 18.70
N THR A 54 9.84 20.21 19.79
CA THR A 54 11.24 20.58 20.13
C THR A 54 12.24 19.43 20.04
N TRP A 55 11.80 18.17 20.11
CA TRP A 55 12.68 17.00 20.04
C TRP A 55 13.52 16.90 18.75
N LYS A 56 13.00 17.46 17.63
CA LYS A 56 13.73 17.52 16.36
C LYS A 56 14.99 18.39 16.44
N ASN A 57 15.04 19.29 17.41
CA ASN A 57 16.17 20.17 17.67
C ASN A 57 17.13 19.60 18.71
N ASP A 58 16.85 18.40 19.26
CA ASP A 58 17.79 17.72 20.14
C ASP A 58 19.04 17.35 19.35
N LYS A 59 20.21 17.73 19.87
CA LYS A 59 21.50 17.48 19.24
C LYS A 59 21.72 15.98 18.97
N ARG A 60 21.23 15.10 19.84
CA ARG A 60 21.28 13.64 19.67
C ARG A 60 20.48 13.17 18.46
N VAL A 61 19.40 13.86 18.13
CA VAL A 61 18.55 13.52 16.98
C VAL A 61 19.12 14.13 15.69
N ILE A 62 19.59 15.38 15.74
CA ILE A 62 20.15 16.08 14.57
C ILE A 62 21.43 15.39 14.10
N ASP A 63 22.38 15.13 15.02
CA ASP A 63 23.68 14.59 14.66
C ASP A 63 23.53 13.22 14.02
N TYR A 64 22.70 12.34 14.60
CA TYR A 64 22.42 11.05 13.99
C TYR A 64 21.65 11.16 12.67
N ARG A 65 20.60 11.99 12.55
CA ARG A 65 19.87 12.14 11.29
C ARG A 65 20.73 12.64 10.14
N ARG A 66 21.66 13.56 10.41
CA ARG A 66 22.59 14.08 9.42
C ARG A 66 23.48 12.93 8.92
N VAL A 67 24.21 12.29 9.83
CA VAL A 67 25.19 11.29 9.40
C VAL A 67 24.50 10.02 8.88
N PHE A 68 23.36 9.61 9.45
CA PHE A 68 22.59 8.45 8.99
C PHE A 68 22.15 8.55 7.53
N LYS A 69 21.85 9.75 7.02
CA LYS A 69 21.61 9.94 5.59
C LYS A 69 22.89 9.78 4.78
N ASP A 70 24.00 10.30 5.27
CA ASP A 70 25.32 10.19 4.63
C ASP A 70 25.81 8.73 4.55
N PHE A 71 25.37 7.87 5.48
CA PHE A 71 25.57 6.42 5.50
C PHE A 71 24.83 5.64 4.40
N GLY A 72 24.11 6.33 3.50
CA GLY A 72 23.39 5.69 2.41
C GLY A 72 22.22 4.88 2.93
N ALA A 73 21.42 5.44 3.83
CA ALA A 73 20.16 4.84 4.23
C ALA A 73 19.13 4.90 3.06
N VAL A 74 18.23 3.91 2.97
CA VAL A 74 17.13 3.98 1.98
C VAL A 74 16.24 5.20 2.23
N GLU A 75 15.57 5.67 1.18
CA GLU A 75 14.58 6.73 1.29
C GLU A 75 13.50 6.38 2.33
N GLY A 76 13.31 7.27 3.31
CA GLY A 76 12.36 7.07 4.41
C GLY A 76 12.86 6.24 5.60
N ALA A 77 14.11 5.75 5.57
CA ALA A 77 14.73 5.17 6.76
C ALA A 77 15.02 6.24 7.83
N GLU A 78 14.84 5.87 9.10
CA GLU A 78 15.18 6.70 10.25
C GLU A 78 15.98 5.85 11.27
N PRO A 79 16.94 6.43 12.01
CA PRO A 79 17.59 5.73 13.11
C PRO A 79 16.54 5.21 14.12
N SER A 80 16.80 4.06 14.74
CA SER A 80 15.86 3.40 15.65
C SER A 80 15.26 4.34 16.72
N HIS A 81 16.08 5.09 17.46
CA HIS A 81 15.60 6.04 18.48
C HIS A 81 14.71 7.17 17.94
N VAL A 82 14.96 7.61 16.69
CA VAL A 82 14.15 8.63 16.01
C VAL A 82 12.79 8.06 15.65
N ALA A 83 12.75 6.86 15.08
CA ALA A 83 11.51 6.17 14.73
C ALA A 83 10.65 5.89 15.98
N LEU A 84 11.27 5.43 17.07
CA LEU A 84 10.60 5.18 18.35
C LEU A 84 10.07 6.48 18.97
N THR A 85 10.85 7.57 18.94
CA THR A 85 10.42 8.88 19.44
C THR A 85 9.22 9.43 18.67
N LYS A 86 9.28 9.34 17.33
CA LYS A 86 8.18 9.78 16.46
C LYS A 86 6.90 9.01 16.79
N ARG A 87 6.99 7.68 16.93
CA ARG A 87 5.88 6.80 17.30
C ARG A 87 5.20 7.24 18.60
N LEU A 88 5.99 7.51 19.65
CA LEU A 88 5.49 7.98 20.95
C LEU A 88 4.79 9.34 20.85
N LEU A 89 5.41 10.31 20.19
CA LEU A 89 4.86 11.67 20.06
C LEU A 89 3.64 11.77 19.13
N GLU A 90 3.42 10.77 18.28
CA GLU A 90 2.22 10.57 17.46
C GLU A 90 1.08 9.87 18.23
N GLY A 91 1.29 9.55 19.51
CA GLY A 91 0.28 8.97 20.39
C GLY A 91 0.20 7.44 20.34
N SER A 92 1.18 6.78 19.75
CA SER A 92 1.29 5.31 19.72
C SER A 92 2.23 4.81 20.81
N LYS A 93 1.93 3.67 21.45
CA LYS A 93 2.85 2.99 22.38
C LYS A 93 3.96 2.25 21.63
N LEU A 94 5.11 2.02 22.28
CA LEU A 94 6.11 1.09 21.76
C LEU A 94 5.57 -0.34 21.82
N PRO A 95 5.98 -1.20 20.87
CA PRO A 95 5.50 -2.58 20.85
C PRO A 95 6.05 -3.36 22.05
N ASP A 96 5.15 -4.00 22.78
CA ASP A 96 5.47 -4.93 23.86
C ASP A 96 5.72 -6.33 23.28
N ILE A 97 6.98 -6.70 23.08
CA ILE A 97 7.38 -7.91 22.33
C ILE A 97 7.81 -9.03 23.28
N ASN A 98 8.96 -8.86 23.94
CA ASN A 98 9.51 -9.76 24.94
C ASN A 98 10.40 -8.94 25.88
N SER A 99 10.87 -9.54 26.98
CA SER A 99 11.57 -8.79 28.02
C SER A 99 12.82 -8.08 27.51
N ILE A 100 13.65 -8.77 26.73
CA ILE A 100 14.90 -8.19 26.22
C ILE A 100 14.65 -7.08 25.20
N VAL A 101 13.63 -7.23 24.34
CA VAL A 101 13.21 -6.22 23.36
C VAL A 101 12.64 -4.98 24.03
N ASN A 102 11.83 -5.18 25.06
CA ASN A 102 11.28 -4.09 25.86
C ASN A 102 12.39 -3.27 26.53
N ILE A 103 13.39 -3.95 27.10
CA ILE A 103 14.52 -3.30 27.78
C ILE A 103 15.35 -2.47 26.81
N TYR A 104 15.81 -3.02 25.67
CA TYR A 104 16.65 -2.21 24.78
C TYR A 104 15.87 -1.06 24.12
N ASN A 105 14.58 -1.24 23.81
CA ASN A 105 13.73 -0.15 23.31
C ASN A 105 13.56 0.96 24.36
N ALA A 106 13.36 0.58 25.63
CA ALA A 106 13.31 1.53 26.73
C ALA A 106 14.64 2.29 26.88
N PHE A 107 15.78 1.62 26.79
CA PHE A 107 17.10 2.27 26.81
C PHE A 107 17.31 3.21 25.62
N SER A 108 16.86 2.82 24.42
CA SER A 108 16.93 3.65 23.22
C SER A 108 16.21 4.99 23.42
N ILE A 109 15.02 4.96 24.03
CA ILE A 109 14.23 6.16 24.35
C ILE A 109 14.82 6.94 25.53
N LYS A 110 15.14 6.26 26.64
CA LYS A 110 15.70 6.88 27.85
C LYS A 110 16.92 7.73 27.54
N TYR A 111 17.81 7.23 26.67
CA TYR A 111 19.06 7.90 26.32
C TYR A 111 19.01 8.70 25.01
N LEU A 112 17.96 8.52 24.21
CA LEU A 112 17.84 9.02 22.83
C LEU A 112 19.08 8.65 22.01
N THR A 113 19.33 7.35 21.89
CA THR A 113 20.46 6.78 21.16
C THR A 113 20.01 5.60 20.31
N PRO A 114 20.51 5.42 19.07
CA PRO A 114 20.17 4.23 18.29
C PRO A 114 20.57 2.99 19.07
N PHE A 115 19.65 2.05 19.16
CA PHE A 115 19.88 0.79 19.84
C PHE A 115 19.03 -0.31 19.20
N GLY A 116 19.68 -1.40 18.83
CA GLY A 116 19.03 -2.55 18.19
C GLY A 116 19.60 -3.84 18.72
N GLY A 117 18.80 -4.91 18.69
CA GLY A 117 19.18 -6.23 19.21
C GLY A 117 18.88 -7.34 18.22
N GLU A 118 19.77 -8.32 18.18
CA GLU A 118 19.74 -9.46 17.27
C GLU A 118 20.07 -10.75 18.04
N ASN A 119 19.47 -11.85 17.61
CA ASN A 119 19.62 -13.17 18.18
C ASN A 119 20.92 -13.81 17.69
N LEU A 120 21.90 -13.91 18.59
CA LEU A 120 23.21 -14.46 18.32
C LEU A 120 23.14 -15.97 18.02
N ASP A 121 22.13 -16.68 18.55
CA ASP A 121 21.88 -18.10 18.26
C ASP A 121 21.56 -18.38 16.78
N GLN A 122 21.19 -17.33 16.02
CA GLN A 122 20.88 -17.44 14.60
C GLN A 122 21.98 -16.88 13.69
N ALA A 123 23.07 -16.36 14.26
CA ALA A 123 24.20 -15.85 13.50
C ALA A 123 24.97 -17.00 12.81
N CYS A 124 25.46 -16.74 11.60
CA CYS A 124 26.23 -17.67 10.79
C CYS A 124 27.65 -17.15 10.57
N GLY A 125 28.66 -17.81 11.13
CA GLY A 125 30.06 -17.39 10.96
C GLY A 125 30.38 -16.07 11.64
N ASP A 126 31.12 -15.18 10.98
CA ASP A 126 31.55 -13.87 11.50
C ASP A 126 30.50 -12.78 11.24
N LEU A 127 30.42 -11.76 12.10
CA LEU A 127 29.59 -10.57 11.90
C LEU A 127 30.44 -9.41 11.37
N THR A 128 29.98 -8.76 10.31
CA THR A 128 30.69 -7.65 9.67
C THR A 128 29.74 -6.48 9.39
N LEU A 129 30.14 -5.28 9.80
CA LEU A 129 29.57 -4.02 9.32
C LEU A 129 30.29 -3.61 8.04
N THR A 130 29.56 -3.55 6.93
CA THR A 130 30.14 -3.32 5.59
C THR A 130 29.22 -2.50 4.70
N LEU A 131 29.78 -1.99 3.59
CA LEU A 131 29.00 -1.43 2.49
C LEU A 131 28.48 -2.56 1.60
N ALA A 132 27.16 -2.64 1.45
CA ALA A 132 26.50 -3.60 0.59
C ALA A 132 27.02 -3.50 -0.85
N LYS A 133 27.24 -4.64 -1.50
CA LYS A 133 27.58 -4.78 -2.92
C LYS A 133 26.34 -4.67 -3.82
N GLY A 134 25.15 -4.85 -3.24
CA GLY A 134 23.87 -4.82 -3.93
C GLY A 134 23.36 -6.23 -4.24
N GLY A 135 22.13 -6.51 -3.81
CA GLY A 135 21.47 -7.80 -4.04
C GLY A 135 21.64 -8.84 -2.93
N GLU A 136 22.32 -8.48 -1.84
CA GLU A 136 22.29 -9.23 -0.57
C GLU A 136 20.84 -9.46 -0.11
N ARG A 137 20.54 -10.64 0.44
CA ARG A 137 19.17 -10.99 0.84
C ARG A 137 18.90 -10.41 2.23
N TRP A 138 17.74 -9.81 2.36
CA TRP A 138 17.27 -9.32 3.64
C TRP A 138 15.76 -9.38 3.69
N ILE A 139 15.21 -10.03 4.72
CA ILE A 139 13.77 -10.04 4.96
C ILE A 139 13.54 -9.22 6.21
N ALA A 140 12.80 -8.12 6.09
CA ALA A 140 12.48 -7.27 7.24
C ALA A 140 11.71 -8.07 8.29
N ILE A 141 11.89 -7.75 9.58
CA ILE A 141 11.05 -8.32 10.64
C ILE A 141 9.55 -8.17 10.30
N GLY A 142 8.81 -9.28 10.41
CA GLY A 142 7.40 -9.44 10.06
C GLY A 142 7.13 -9.63 8.57
N GLY A 143 8.17 -9.73 7.74
CA GLY A 143 8.09 -9.89 6.30
C GLY A 143 8.31 -11.34 5.84
N THR A 144 7.86 -11.64 4.62
CA THR A 144 8.10 -12.94 3.96
C THR A 144 8.81 -12.82 2.61
N LYS A 145 9.08 -11.59 2.17
CA LYS A 145 9.72 -11.30 0.87
C LYS A 145 11.05 -10.60 1.11
N SER A 146 12.08 -11.07 0.40
CA SER A 146 13.40 -10.42 0.41
C SER A 146 13.29 -9.03 -0.22
N LYS A 147 13.84 -8.04 0.48
CA LYS A 147 14.04 -6.67 0.03
C LYS A 147 15.55 -6.42 0.04
N PRO A 148 16.26 -6.66 -1.05
CA PRO A 148 17.71 -6.65 -1.04
C PRO A 148 18.28 -5.29 -0.62
N ALA A 149 19.47 -5.31 -0.02
CA ALA A 149 20.26 -4.11 0.18
C ALA A 149 20.70 -3.56 -1.18
N PHE A 150 20.79 -2.23 -1.28
CA PHE A 150 21.30 -1.59 -2.48
C PHE A 150 22.82 -1.38 -2.37
N ALA A 151 23.49 -1.33 -3.52
CA ALA A 151 24.95 -1.15 -3.53
C ALA A 151 25.34 0.18 -2.85
N GLY A 152 26.24 0.12 -1.88
CA GLY A 152 26.73 1.24 -1.09
C GLY A 152 25.96 1.51 0.22
N GLU A 153 24.89 0.78 0.51
CA GLU A 153 24.17 0.87 1.80
C GLU A 153 25.01 0.30 2.94
N LEU A 154 25.08 0.99 4.08
CA LEU A 154 25.74 0.46 5.27
C LEU A 154 24.87 -0.62 5.96
N ILE A 155 25.39 -1.85 6.04
CA ILE A 155 24.67 -3.02 6.57
C ILE A 155 25.50 -3.80 7.59
N TRP A 156 24.82 -4.36 8.58
CA TRP A 156 25.35 -5.50 9.33
C TRP A 156 25.00 -6.78 8.59
N ARG A 157 25.97 -7.67 8.44
CA ARG A 157 25.78 -8.99 7.83
C ARG A 157 26.59 -10.04 8.56
N ASP A 158 26.21 -11.28 8.37
CA ASP A 158 27.05 -12.42 8.69
C ASP A 158 27.46 -13.18 7.41
N ASP A 159 28.06 -14.35 7.55
CA ASP A 159 28.52 -15.16 6.41
C ASP A 159 27.35 -15.68 5.55
N LEU A 160 26.13 -15.73 6.12
CA LEU A 160 24.93 -16.15 5.39
C LEU A 160 24.30 -14.98 4.62
N ASP A 161 23.96 -13.88 5.31
CA ASP A 161 23.42 -12.67 4.68
C ASP A 161 23.23 -11.47 5.64
N VAL A 162 22.56 -10.40 5.18
CA VAL A 162 22.23 -9.21 5.96
C VAL A 162 21.46 -9.55 7.24
N THR A 163 21.93 -9.03 8.37
CA THR A 163 21.25 -9.09 9.68
C THR A 163 20.54 -7.77 9.97
N CYS A 164 21.15 -6.61 9.70
CA CYS A 164 20.50 -5.31 9.88
C CYS A 164 20.83 -4.35 8.74
N ARG A 165 19.83 -3.56 8.34
CA ARG A 165 19.97 -2.58 7.25
C ARG A 165 20.14 -1.15 7.75
N SER A 166 20.76 -0.32 6.88
CA SER A 166 20.87 1.13 7.01
C SER A 166 21.31 1.56 8.42
N TRP A 167 22.45 1.05 8.90
CA TRP A 167 23.08 1.47 10.17
C TRP A 167 22.10 1.54 11.36
N ASN A 168 21.52 0.37 11.69
CA ASN A 168 20.52 0.17 12.76
C ASN A 168 19.14 0.80 12.51
N TRP A 169 18.67 0.71 11.27
CA TRP A 169 17.29 1.05 10.91
C TRP A 169 16.31 -0.09 11.19
N ARG A 170 16.61 -1.28 10.65
CA ARG A 170 15.70 -2.42 10.70
C ARG A 170 16.43 -3.75 10.60
N GLN A 171 16.16 -4.61 11.57
CA GLN A 171 16.70 -5.96 11.68
C GLN A 171 16.02 -6.94 10.72
N CYS A 172 16.69 -8.08 10.52
CA CYS A 172 16.27 -9.19 9.68
C CYS A 172 15.33 -10.13 10.46
N GLU A 173 14.34 -10.69 9.78
CA GLU A 173 13.42 -11.67 10.33
C GLU A 173 14.14 -12.92 10.86
N ARG A 174 15.26 -13.32 10.21
CA ARG A 174 16.05 -14.48 10.61
C ARG A 174 16.70 -14.32 11.98
N THR A 175 17.27 -13.15 12.23
CA THR A 175 18.05 -12.86 13.43
C THR A 175 17.25 -12.12 14.49
N LYS A 176 15.92 -12.01 14.35
CA LYS A 176 15.10 -11.36 15.37
C LYS A 176 15.19 -12.09 16.72
N LEU A 177 15.14 -11.31 17.80
CA LEU A 177 15.00 -11.83 19.16
C LEU A 177 13.59 -12.40 19.36
N ILE A 178 13.52 -13.66 19.79
CA ILE A 178 12.29 -14.41 20.08
C ILE A 178 12.28 -14.85 21.54
N LEU A 179 11.17 -15.45 22.00
CA LEU A 179 11.03 -15.87 23.40
C LEU A 179 12.01 -16.99 23.79
N GLU A 180 12.50 -17.73 22.80
CA GLU A 180 13.45 -18.82 22.97
C GLU A 180 14.92 -18.36 22.83
N SER A 181 15.15 -17.09 22.49
CA SER A 181 16.51 -16.53 22.39
C SER A 181 17.22 -16.61 23.73
N LYS A 182 18.46 -17.12 23.72
CA LYS A 182 19.31 -17.20 24.90
C LYS A 182 20.55 -16.35 24.77
N ASN A 183 21.01 -16.13 23.55
CA ASN A 183 22.20 -15.35 23.28
C ASN A 183 21.86 -14.20 22.31
N GLY A 184 22.37 -13.00 22.58
CA GLY A 184 22.01 -11.81 21.82
C GLY A 184 23.18 -10.85 21.74
N TYR A 185 23.31 -10.20 20.58
CA TYR A 185 24.19 -9.06 20.41
C TYR A 185 23.36 -7.82 20.13
N PHE A 186 23.80 -6.69 20.65
CA PHE A 186 23.09 -5.43 20.56
C PHE A 186 24.04 -4.39 20.01
N VAL A 187 23.57 -3.54 19.11
CA VAL A 187 24.40 -2.53 18.44
C VAL A 187 23.97 -1.14 18.89
N MET A 188 24.92 -0.41 19.47
CA MET A 188 24.82 1.00 19.80
C MET A 188 25.77 1.78 18.88
N ASP A 189 25.20 2.33 17.82
CA ASP A 189 25.96 3.06 16.81
C ASP A 189 26.29 4.46 17.36
N GLY A 190 27.49 4.96 17.07
CA GLY A 190 27.86 6.33 17.40
C GLY A 190 29.18 6.79 16.82
N PHE A 191 29.79 7.71 17.55
CA PHE A 191 30.95 8.46 17.10
C PHE A 191 31.98 8.58 18.22
N GLU A 192 33.23 8.88 17.86
CA GLU A 192 34.29 9.11 18.84
C GLU A 192 33.88 10.15 19.90
N SER A 193 33.13 11.19 19.50
CA SER A 193 32.64 12.25 20.40
C SER A 193 31.67 11.78 21.49
N ASN A 194 31.01 10.63 21.34
CA ASN A 194 30.06 10.10 22.33
C ASN A 194 30.36 8.66 22.76
N LYS A 195 31.52 8.11 22.39
CA LYS A 195 31.99 6.76 22.74
C LYS A 195 31.89 6.45 24.24
N GLU A 196 32.43 7.30 25.11
CA GLU A 196 32.38 7.10 26.56
C GLU A 196 30.95 7.07 27.12
N LYS A 197 30.05 7.88 26.52
CA LYS A 197 28.64 7.89 26.90
C LYS A 197 27.97 6.58 26.50
N LEU A 198 28.23 6.08 25.29
CA LEU A 198 27.70 4.80 24.81
C LEU A 198 28.21 3.64 25.68
N LEU A 199 29.49 3.63 26.04
CA LEU A 199 30.05 2.61 26.93
C LEU A 199 29.38 2.61 28.30
N LYS A 200 29.07 3.79 28.86
CA LYS A 200 28.33 3.89 30.12
C LYS A 200 26.91 3.32 29.99
N ILE A 201 26.22 3.63 28.90
CA ILE A 201 24.86 3.12 28.62
C ILE A 201 24.90 1.60 28.43
N ALA A 202 25.88 1.09 27.70
CA ALA A 202 26.11 -0.34 27.51
C ALA A 202 26.31 -1.07 28.84
N LYS A 203 27.15 -0.54 29.75
CA LYS A 203 27.36 -1.09 31.09
C LYS A 203 26.08 -1.12 31.93
N GLU A 204 25.28 -0.06 31.87
CA GLU A 204 23.98 -0.03 32.55
C GLU A 204 23.00 -1.05 31.95
N PHE A 205 22.98 -1.17 30.62
CA PHE A 205 22.11 -2.11 29.92
C PHE A 205 22.45 -3.56 30.29
N VAL A 206 23.72 -3.95 30.18
CA VAL A 206 24.12 -5.33 30.51
C VAL A 206 23.87 -5.63 31.98
N GLY A 207 24.18 -4.71 32.91
CA GLY A 207 23.89 -4.89 34.33
C GLY A 207 22.40 -5.05 34.61
N TYR A 208 21.56 -4.24 33.97
CA TYR A 208 20.10 -4.36 34.11
C TYR A 208 19.59 -5.70 33.56
N VAL A 209 20.12 -6.14 32.42
CA VAL A 209 19.72 -7.43 31.83
C VAL A 209 20.21 -8.60 32.67
N THR A 210 21.47 -8.63 33.10
CA THR A 210 22.01 -9.76 33.88
C THR A 210 21.36 -9.87 35.25
N GLU A 211 21.02 -8.75 35.90
CA GLU A 211 20.27 -8.74 37.16
C GLU A 211 18.86 -9.33 37.00
N ASN A 212 18.13 -8.94 35.94
CA ASN A 212 16.71 -9.26 35.80
C ASN A 212 16.45 -10.54 34.99
N LEU A 213 17.15 -10.73 33.88
CA LEU A 213 17.02 -11.86 32.94
C LEU A 213 18.09 -12.94 33.13
N GLY A 214 19.15 -12.67 33.89
CA GLY A 214 20.29 -13.58 34.04
C GLY A 214 21.27 -13.52 32.87
N GLY A 215 22.24 -14.44 32.89
CA GLY A 215 23.25 -14.57 31.84
C GLY A 215 24.59 -13.91 32.17
N ASN A 216 25.53 -14.03 31.25
CA ASN A 216 26.85 -13.40 31.30
C ASN A 216 26.97 -12.36 30.19
N ASP A 217 27.69 -11.27 30.45
CA ASP A 217 27.85 -10.19 29.48
C ASP A 217 29.29 -9.99 29.00
N VAL A 218 29.40 -9.45 27.79
CA VAL A 218 30.62 -8.92 27.19
C VAL A 218 30.26 -7.62 26.48
N ILE A 219 31.12 -6.61 26.53
CA ILE A 219 30.95 -5.38 25.74
C ILE A 219 32.15 -5.25 24.81
N LEU A 220 31.88 -5.24 23.51
CA LEU A 220 32.88 -4.94 22.50
C LEU A 220 32.83 -3.46 22.13
N ILE A 221 33.97 -2.93 21.68
CA ILE A 221 34.10 -1.60 21.10
C ILE A 221 34.85 -1.77 19.79
N LEU A 222 34.22 -1.37 18.69
CA LEU A 222 34.84 -1.36 17.37
C LEU A 222 35.00 0.08 16.91
N ASP A 223 36.22 0.45 16.56
CA ASP A 223 36.58 1.76 16.03
C ASP A 223 37.74 1.64 15.05
N LYS A 224 38.17 2.74 14.45
CA LYS A 224 39.23 2.72 13.44
C LYS A 224 40.55 2.12 13.95
N ASN A 225 40.83 2.20 15.26
CA ASN A 225 42.05 1.65 15.85
C ASN A 225 41.88 0.18 16.25
N ASN A 226 40.63 -0.26 16.49
CA ASN A 226 40.25 -1.61 16.88
C ASN A 226 39.10 -2.08 15.97
N PRO A 227 39.36 -2.34 14.67
CA PRO A 227 38.30 -2.60 13.70
C PRO A 227 37.66 -3.98 13.85
N GLU A 228 38.31 -4.89 14.59
CA GLU A 228 37.78 -6.21 14.91
C GLU A 228 37.94 -6.58 16.38
N ALA A 229 37.00 -7.38 16.87
CA ALA A 229 37.07 -8.02 18.18
C ALA A 229 36.51 -9.45 18.08
N GLU A 230 36.99 -10.34 18.94
CA GLU A 230 36.58 -11.75 18.95
C GLU A 230 35.91 -12.11 20.27
N ILE A 231 34.88 -12.95 20.16
CA ILE A 231 34.20 -13.55 21.30
C ILE A 231 34.28 -15.07 21.25
N ASP A 232 34.26 -15.68 22.43
CA ASP A 232 34.16 -17.12 22.61
C ASP A 232 32.71 -17.58 22.44
N PHE A 233 32.28 -17.69 21.18
CA PHE A 233 30.97 -18.19 20.79
C PHE A 233 31.08 -18.99 19.49
N GLU A 234 30.51 -20.20 19.49
CA GLU A 234 30.40 -21.06 18.32
C GLU A 234 29.08 -20.73 17.59
N SER A 235 29.18 -19.99 16.49
CA SER A 235 28.03 -19.65 15.65
C SER A 235 27.64 -20.81 14.74
N LYS A 236 26.46 -20.71 14.11
CA LYS A 236 26.02 -21.70 13.13
C LYS A 236 26.96 -21.70 11.93
N LYS A 237 27.12 -22.87 11.31
CA LYS A 237 27.87 -23.03 10.06
C LYS A 237 26.92 -22.81 8.89
N LEU A 238 27.47 -22.37 7.77
CA LEU A 238 26.68 -22.15 6.55
C LEU A 238 25.93 -23.42 6.10
N SER A 239 26.49 -24.60 6.38
CA SER A 239 25.88 -25.91 6.14
C SER A 239 24.59 -26.17 6.93
N ASP A 240 24.39 -25.45 8.04
CA ASP A 240 23.24 -25.64 8.93
C ASP A 240 21.99 -24.91 8.41
N PHE A 241 22.14 -24.16 7.31
CA PHE A 241 21.05 -23.42 6.68
C PHE A 241 20.69 -24.05 5.34
N GLU A 242 19.42 -24.44 5.19
CA GLU A 242 18.85 -24.68 3.87
C GLU A 242 18.75 -23.36 3.11
N VAL A 243 19.79 -23.03 2.35
CA VAL A 243 19.73 -21.94 1.39
C VAL A 243 18.86 -22.41 0.23
N LYS A 244 17.53 -22.34 0.38
CA LYS A 244 16.62 -22.40 -0.77
C LYS A 244 17.13 -21.35 -1.75
N LYS A 245 17.59 -21.78 -2.93
CA LYS A 245 17.75 -20.92 -4.10
C LYS A 245 16.37 -20.34 -4.36
N ILE A 246 16.08 -19.21 -3.75
CA ILE A 246 15.00 -18.36 -4.20
C ILE A 246 15.49 -17.93 -5.58
N GLU A 247 14.92 -18.54 -6.62
CA GLU A 247 14.97 -17.94 -7.93
C GLU A 247 14.58 -16.48 -7.72
N ARG A 248 15.54 -15.58 -7.93
CA ARG A 248 15.19 -14.21 -8.25
C ARG A 248 14.32 -14.36 -9.49
N LYS A 249 13.00 -14.42 -9.32
CA LYS A 249 12.15 -13.70 -10.25
C LYS A 249 12.60 -12.26 -10.08
N ALA A 250 13.65 -11.89 -10.83
CA ALA A 250 13.75 -10.55 -11.32
C ALA A 250 12.33 -10.26 -11.78
N VAL A 251 11.66 -9.30 -11.13
CA VAL A 251 10.52 -8.69 -11.80
C VAL A 251 11.18 -8.10 -13.02
N GLU A 252 11.13 -8.84 -14.12
CA GLU A 252 11.66 -8.41 -15.39
C GLU A 252 10.94 -7.12 -15.66
N LYS A 253 11.66 -6.00 -15.52
CA LYS A 253 11.05 -4.68 -15.63
C LYS A 253 10.58 -4.60 -17.07
N LYS A 254 9.28 -4.62 -17.27
CA LYS A 254 8.71 -4.57 -18.60
C LYS A 254 8.77 -3.14 -19.08
N TYR A 255 9.33 -2.97 -20.27
CA TYR A 255 9.41 -1.69 -20.95
C TYR A 255 8.42 -1.66 -22.10
N TYR A 256 7.84 -0.48 -22.34
CA TYR A 256 6.78 -0.27 -23.33
C TYR A 256 7.13 0.97 -24.17
N PHE A 257 6.49 1.14 -25.34
CA PHE A 257 6.66 2.35 -26.17
C PHE A 257 8.13 2.69 -26.46
N LEU A 258 8.52 3.96 -26.35
CA LEU A 258 9.89 4.42 -26.55
C LEU A 258 10.89 3.76 -25.58
N ALA A 259 10.49 3.55 -24.32
CA ALA A 259 11.31 2.85 -23.33
C ALA A 259 11.71 1.44 -23.82
N LYS A 260 10.79 0.72 -24.47
CA LYS A 260 11.09 -0.61 -25.01
C LYS A 260 12.17 -0.56 -26.09
N ILE A 261 12.06 0.37 -27.04
CA ILE A 261 13.02 0.51 -28.15
C ILE A 261 14.42 0.77 -27.59
N ILE A 262 14.52 1.64 -26.59
CA ILE A 262 15.79 2.00 -25.96
C ILE A 262 16.34 0.83 -25.15
N HIS A 263 15.50 0.17 -24.34
CA HIS A 263 15.90 -1.00 -23.57
C HIS A 263 16.41 -2.12 -24.47
N ASP A 264 15.69 -2.45 -25.54
CA ASP A 264 16.05 -3.54 -26.46
C ASP A 264 17.39 -3.28 -27.15
N LYS A 265 17.73 -2.01 -27.42
CA LYS A 265 19.06 -1.62 -27.93
C LYS A 265 20.12 -1.61 -26.84
N ALA A 266 19.79 -1.10 -25.66
CA ALA A 266 20.74 -0.92 -24.56
C ALA A 266 21.13 -2.24 -23.88
N GLY A 267 20.22 -3.22 -23.84
CA GLY A 267 20.41 -4.51 -23.19
C GLY A 267 20.47 -4.44 -21.65
N VAL A 268 20.11 -3.30 -21.06
CA VAL A 268 20.19 -3.05 -19.62
C VAL A 268 19.02 -2.19 -19.15
N PRO A 269 18.68 -2.21 -17.84
CA PRO A 269 17.57 -1.44 -17.31
C PRO A 269 17.68 0.06 -17.57
N ILE A 270 16.58 0.64 -18.04
CA ILE A 270 16.41 2.08 -18.27
C ILE A 270 15.57 2.73 -17.15
N THR A 271 15.77 4.03 -16.99
CA THR A 271 15.06 4.92 -16.04
C THR A 271 14.76 6.27 -16.69
N HIS A 272 13.75 6.99 -16.20
CA HIS A 272 13.58 8.41 -16.50
C HIS A 272 14.39 9.22 -15.49
N PRO A 273 15.43 9.97 -15.91
CA PRO A 273 16.16 10.83 -15.02
C PRO A 273 15.39 12.13 -14.79
N ALA A 274 15.92 13.02 -13.94
CA ALA A 274 15.35 14.36 -13.84
C ALA A 274 15.46 15.10 -15.19
N GLU A 275 14.56 16.05 -15.43
CA GLU A 275 14.35 16.62 -16.78
C GLU A 275 15.60 17.22 -17.41
N ASN A 276 16.51 17.76 -16.59
CA ASN A 276 17.78 18.33 -17.00
C ASN A 276 18.83 17.29 -17.43
N PHE A 277 18.58 16.00 -17.22
CA PHE A 277 19.46 14.88 -17.58
C PHE A 277 18.89 14.02 -18.72
N GLY A 278 17.90 14.49 -19.48
CA GLY A 278 17.37 13.78 -20.66
C GLY A 278 16.11 12.94 -20.41
N ASP A 279 15.58 12.34 -21.46
CA ASP A 279 14.34 11.55 -21.45
C ASP A 279 14.52 10.19 -20.79
N PHE A 280 15.68 9.59 -21.04
CA PHE A 280 16.05 8.27 -20.56
C PHE A 280 17.49 8.27 -20.08
N ALA A 281 17.74 7.46 -19.06
CA ALA A 281 19.07 7.22 -18.54
C ALA A 281 19.28 5.71 -18.37
N VAL A 282 20.51 5.31 -18.66
CA VAL A 282 21.00 3.93 -18.50
C VAL A 282 22.27 3.96 -17.67
N ARG A 283 22.39 3.04 -16.72
CA ARG A 283 23.63 2.91 -15.93
C ARG A 283 24.75 2.31 -16.78
N GLY A 284 25.92 2.94 -16.73
CA GLY A 284 27.10 2.53 -17.47
C GLY A 284 27.25 3.24 -18.82
N ASN A 285 28.32 2.87 -19.53
CA ASN A 285 28.59 3.34 -20.88
C ASN A 285 27.94 2.38 -21.86
N VAL A 286 26.81 2.78 -22.43
CA VAL A 286 26.06 1.94 -23.37
C VAL A 286 26.05 2.58 -24.75
N ASP A 287 26.24 1.75 -25.77
CA ASP A 287 26.19 2.19 -27.15
C ASP A 287 24.76 2.13 -27.68
N VAL A 288 24.11 3.29 -27.66
CA VAL A 288 22.78 3.50 -28.25
C VAL A 288 22.87 4.17 -29.63
N THR A 289 24.07 4.25 -30.23
CA THR A 289 24.25 4.80 -31.57
C THR A 289 23.52 3.94 -32.61
N GLY A 290 22.92 4.61 -33.60
CA GLY A 290 22.08 3.98 -34.64
C GLY A 290 20.57 3.97 -34.35
N LEU A 291 20.11 4.42 -33.17
CA LEU A 291 18.69 4.68 -32.95
C LEU A 291 18.30 6.04 -33.53
N ASP A 292 17.50 6.04 -34.60
CA ASP A 292 17.06 7.27 -35.27
C ASP A 292 16.20 8.18 -34.37
N ILE A 293 15.64 7.64 -33.28
CA ILE A 293 14.85 8.43 -32.32
C ILE A 293 15.69 9.29 -31.36
N ILE A 294 17.02 9.09 -31.29
CA ILE A 294 17.89 9.80 -30.35
C ILE A 294 18.43 11.09 -31.00
N GLU A 295 18.25 12.22 -30.32
CA GLU A 295 18.81 13.52 -30.69
C GLU A 295 20.24 13.67 -30.17
N LYS A 296 20.42 13.39 -28.88
CA LYS A 296 21.69 13.61 -28.16
C LYS A 296 21.89 12.55 -27.10
N VAL A 297 23.15 12.25 -26.82
CA VAL A 297 23.59 11.40 -25.70
C VAL A 297 24.66 12.12 -24.89
N ASP A 298 24.50 12.17 -23.57
CA ASP A 298 25.51 12.69 -22.64
C ASP A 298 25.88 11.65 -21.59
N LYS A 299 27.15 11.60 -21.19
CA LYS A 299 27.64 10.71 -20.14
C LYS A 299 27.91 11.51 -18.87
N VAL A 300 27.12 11.27 -17.82
CA VAL A 300 27.23 12.01 -16.55
C VAL A 300 27.12 11.04 -15.38
N ALA A 301 28.06 11.13 -14.44
CA ALA A 301 28.04 10.37 -13.17
C ALA A 301 27.82 8.85 -13.33
N GLY A 302 28.39 8.24 -14.37
CA GLY A 302 28.25 6.81 -14.65
C GLY A 302 26.91 6.43 -15.30
N PHE A 303 26.16 7.39 -15.83
CA PHE A 303 24.97 7.16 -16.64
C PHE A 303 25.16 7.65 -18.07
N THR A 304 24.58 6.92 -19.02
CA THR A 304 24.35 7.35 -20.40
C THR A 304 22.94 7.95 -20.47
N ASN A 305 22.86 9.27 -20.54
CA ASN A 305 21.64 10.07 -20.65
C ASN A 305 21.29 10.30 -22.12
N MET A 306 20.01 10.22 -22.47
CA MET A 306 19.52 10.24 -23.85
C MET A 306 18.38 11.23 -24.00
N TRP A 307 18.44 12.05 -25.04
CA TRP A 307 17.37 12.97 -25.45
C TRP A 307 16.73 12.43 -26.72
N ILE A 308 15.41 12.42 -26.76
CA ILE A 308 14.61 11.94 -27.88
C ILE A 308 14.34 13.10 -28.85
N LYS A 309 14.47 12.83 -30.15
CA LYS A 309 14.18 13.81 -31.19
C LYS A 309 12.75 14.34 -31.05
N PRO A 310 12.51 15.65 -31.15
CA PRO A 310 11.17 16.23 -31.08
C PRO A 310 10.17 15.56 -32.04
N GLY A 311 10.60 15.20 -33.26
CA GLY A 311 9.76 14.49 -34.23
C GLY A 311 9.26 13.12 -33.75
N ALA A 312 10.02 12.40 -32.93
CA ALA A 312 9.56 11.15 -32.33
C ALA A 312 8.57 11.39 -31.19
N LEU A 313 8.78 12.43 -30.37
CA LEU A 313 7.85 12.82 -29.30
C LEU A 313 6.50 13.32 -29.87
N ILE A 314 6.53 14.10 -30.95
CA ILE A 314 5.33 14.57 -31.66
C ILE A 314 4.52 13.38 -32.17
N LYS A 315 5.16 12.39 -32.82
CA LYS A 315 4.48 11.18 -33.30
C LYS A 315 3.76 10.43 -32.17
N GLU A 316 4.41 10.28 -31.02
CA GLU A 316 3.76 9.65 -29.86
C GLU A 316 2.56 10.48 -29.34
N ALA A 317 2.65 11.81 -29.38
CA ALA A 317 1.53 12.69 -29.04
C ALA A 317 0.39 12.63 -30.08
N GLU A 318 0.69 12.53 -31.36
CA GLU A 318 -0.30 12.35 -32.44
C GLU A 318 -1.08 11.03 -32.30
N LYS A 319 -0.38 9.95 -31.91
CA LYS A 319 -1.01 8.65 -31.63
C LYS A 319 -2.09 8.74 -30.53
N ILE A 320 -1.91 9.63 -29.55
CA ILE A 320 -2.89 9.86 -28.48
C ILE A 320 -4.17 10.49 -29.05
N LEU A 321 -4.03 11.44 -29.99
CA LEU A 321 -5.17 12.13 -30.61
C LEU A 321 -5.92 11.25 -31.62
N ASN A 322 -5.18 10.51 -32.46
CA ASN A 322 -5.77 9.72 -33.55
C ASN A 322 -6.30 8.33 -33.10
N GLY A 323 -6.07 7.97 -31.83
CA GLY A 323 -6.55 6.71 -31.22
C GLY A 323 -5.68 5.48 -31.46
N GLU A 324 -4.57 5.59 -32.20
CA GLU A 324 -3.58 4.52 -32.38
C GLU A 324 -2.97 4.09 -31.03
N PHE A 325 -2.67 5.06 -30.16
CA PHE A 325 -2.20 4.81 -28.80
C PHE A 325 -3.13 3.87 -28.01
N ARG A 326 -4.45 4.06 -28.14
CA ARG A 326 -5.44 3.20 -27.47
C ARG A 326 -5.42 1.77 -28.02
N LYS A 327 -5.13 1.58 -29.31
CA LYS A 327 -4.98 0.24 -29.90
C LYS A 327 -3.73 -0.43 -29.35
N GLU A 328 -2.60 0.27 -29.32
CA GLU A 328 -1.34 -0.24 -28.76
C GLU A 328 -1.46 -0.64 -27.27
N LEU A 329 -2.20 0.15 -26.48
CA LEU A 329 -2.49 -0.15 -25.07
C LEU A 329 -3.34 -1.42 -24.89
N LYS A 330 -4.38 -1.60 -25.71
CA LYS A 330 -5.28 -2.77 -25.61
C LYS A 330 -4.58 -4.10 -25.87
N GLU A 331 -3.48 -4.09 -26.60
CA GLU A 331 -2.70 -5.30 -26.87
C GLU A 331 -1.99 -5.85 -25.61
N LYS A 332 -1.88 -5.07 -24.52
CA LYS A 332 -1.18 -5.51 -23.29
C LYS A 332 -1.95 -6.59 -22.50
N GLY A 333 -3.28 -6.55 -22.58
CA GLY A 333 -4.20 -7.45 -21.87
C GLY A 333 -5.02 -8.34 -22.79
N ARG A 334 -4.83 -8.26 -24.11
CA ARG A 334 -5.66 -8.97 -25.08
C ARG A 334 -5.67 -10.47 -24.82
N GLY A 335 -6.88 -11.04 -24.76
CA GLY A 335 -7.10 -12.46 -24.54
C GLY A 335 -6.95 -12.91 -23.08
N LYS A 336 -6.75 -11.98 -22.14
CA LYS A 336 -6.71 -12.27 -20.71
C LYS A 336 -7.97 -11.84 -19.99
N THR A 337 -8.31 -12.55 -18.94
CA THR A 337 -9.49 -12.30 -18.10
C THR A 337 -9.07 -11.93 -16.68
N MET A 338 -9.62 -10.84 -16.16
CA MET A 338 -9.44 -10.39 -14.78
C MET A 338 -10.80 -10.31 -14.10
N VAL A 339 -10.90 -10.88 -12.89
CA VAL A 339 -12.05 -10.75 -12.00
C VAL A 339 -11.65 -9.87 -10.84
N ILE A 340 -12.47 -8.88 -10.50
CA ILE A 340 -12.25 -8.02 -9.34
C ILE A 340 -13.46 -8.03 -8.41
N ASP A 341 -13.20 -8.35 -7.15
CA ASP A 341 -14.12 -8.29 -6.04
C ASP A 341 -13.96 -6.95 -5.32
N TYR A 342 -15.00 -6.13 -5.29
CA TYR A 342 -14.93 -4.79 -4.70
C TYR A 342 -16.31 -4.25 -4.29
N SER A 343 -16.29 -3.18 -3.49
CA SER A 343 -17.42 -2.61 -2.76
C SER A 343 -17.92 -3.52 -1.64
N ALA A 344 -18.45 -4.71 -1.99
CA ALA A 344 -18.85 -5.79 -1.09
C ALA A 344 -19.53 -5.34 0.22
N PRO A 345 -20.55 -4.44 0.18
CA PRO A 345 -21.19 -3.97 1.41
C PRO A 345 -22.02 -5.07 2.06
N ASN A 346 -22.22 -4.94 3.36
CA ASN A 346 -23.25 -5.71 4.06
C ASN A 346 -24.62 -5.12 3.76
N ILE A 347 -25.57 -5.97 3.36
CA ILE A 347 -26.95 -5.51 3.15
C ILE A 347 -27.62 -5.09 4.47
N ALA A 348 -28.73 -4.38 4.37
CA ALA A 348 -29.48 -3.80 5.48
C ALA A 348 -28.67 -2.84 6.38
N LYS A 349 -27.58 -2.26 5.82
CA LYS A 349 -26.80 -1.18 6.41
C LYS A 349 -26.49 -0.13 5.35
N PRO A 350 -26.56 1.17 5.68
CA PRO A 350 -26.23 2.22 4.72
C PRO A 350 -24.78 2.18 4.26
N PHE A 351 -24.55 2.81 3.11
CA PHE A 351 -23.22 2.93 2.52
C PHE A 351 -22.33 3.86 3.37
N GLY A 352 -21.50 3.25 4.23
CA GLY A 352 -20.49 3.98 4.99
C GLY A 352 -19.28 4.41 4.17
N ILE A 353 -18.53 5.39 4.68
CA ILE A 353 -17.29 5.90 4.04
C ILE A 353 -16.20 4.83 3.85
N GLY A 354 -16.21 3.73 4.62
CA GLY A 354 -15.29 2.61 4.43
C GLY A 354 -15.50 1.89 3.10
N HIS A 355 -16.76 1.64 2.71
CA HIS A 355 -17.11 0.98 1.44
C HIS A 355 -16.77 1.87 0.23
N LEU A 356 -16.74 3.20 0.40
CA LEU A 356 -16.34 4.13 -0.65
C LEU A 356 -14.93 3.82 -1.16
N ARG A 357 -13.98 3.47 -0.28
CA ARG A 357 -12.61 3.13 -0.70
C ARG A 357 -12.59 1.96 -1.64
N SER A 358 -13.22 0.86 -1.21
CA SER A 358 -13.28 -0.35 -2.01
C SER A 358 -13.94 -0.11 -3.36
N THR A 359 -15.03 0.64 -3.34
CA THR A 359 -15.78 1.02 -4.54
C THR A 359 -14.91 1.81 -5.53
N ASN A 360 -14.25 2.87 -5.07
CA ASN A 360 -13.45 3.73 -5.94
C ASN A 360 -12.21 3.02 -6.47
N ILE A 361 -11.44 2.37 -5.59
CA ILE A 361 -10.20 1.67 -5.95
C ILE A 361 -10.51 0.54 -6.91
N GLY A 362 -11.52 -0.27 -6.60
CA GLY A 362 -11.97 -1.38 -7.45
C GLY A 362 -12.41 -0.91 -8.83
N GLN A 363 -13.27 0.12 -8.91
CA GLN A 363 -13.70 0.65 -10.20
C GLN A 363 -12.54 1.24 -11.02
N ALA A 364 -11.62 1.97 -10.37
CA ALA A 364 -10.45 2.52 -11.06
C ALA A 364 -9.56 1.42 -11.63
N LEU A 365 -9.34 0.33 -10.88
CA LEU A 365 -8.58 -0.82 -11.37
C LEU A 365 -9.30 -1.56 -12.49
N TYR A 366 -10.61 -1.77 -12.38
CA TYR A 366 -11.44 -2.29 -13.46
C TYR A 366 -11.22 -1.49 -14.75
N ASN A 367 -11.33 -0.17 -14.66
CA ASN A 367 -11.16 0.74 -15.80
C ASN A 367 -9.73 0.72 -16.37
N ILE A 368 -8.71 0.66 -15.51
CA ILE A 368 -7.29 0.57 -15.93
C ILE A 368 -7.08 -0.72 -16.74
N TYR A 369 -7.48 -1.87 -16.20
CA TYR A 369 -7.32 -3.17 -16.87
C TYR A 369 -8.13 -3.25 -18.16
N GLN A 370 -9.35 -2.69 -18.19
CA GLN A 370 -10.17 -2.62 -19.39
C GLN A 370 -9.50 -1.77 -20.48
N ASN A 371 -8.85 -0.66 -20.12
CA ASN A 371 -8.10 0.18 -21.08
C ASN A 371 -6.83 -0.50 -21.59
N LEU A 372 -6.26 -1.41 -20.81
CA LEU A 372 -5.17 -2.31 -21.25
C LEU A 372 -5.67 -3.50 -22.08
N GLY A 373 -6.98 -3.63 -22.30
CA GLY A 373 -7.59 -4.64 -23.18
C GLY A 373 -7.87 -5.99 -22.54
N TRP A 374 -7.86 -6.08 -21.21
CA TRP A 374 -8.33 -7.25 -20.48
C TRP A 374 -9.86 -7.37 -20.57
N SER A 375 -10.37 -8.61 -20.59
CA SER A 375 -11.76 -8.88 -20.26
C SER A 375 -11.91 -8.74 -18.74
N CYS A 376 -12.65 -7.74 -18.29
CA CYS A 376 -12.79 -7.42 -16.86
C CYS A 376 -14.18 -7.82 -16.39
N ILE A 377 -14.26 -8.41 -15.20
CA ILE A 377 -15.50 -8.84 -14.56
C ILE A 377 -15.52 -8.26 -13.15
N GLY A 378 -16.42 -7.33 -12.90
CA GLY A 378 -16.68 -6.75 -11.58
C GLY A 378 -17.69 -7.61 -10.83
N ASP A 379 -17.27 -8.19 -9.71
CA ASP A 379 -18.12 -9.00 -8.83
C ASP A 379 -18.27 -8.27 -7.49
N ASN A 380 -19.51 -8.05 -7.06
CA ASN A 380 -19.83 -7.41 -5.79
C ASN A 380 -20.26 -8.50 -4.80
N HIS A 381 -19.32 -8.95 -3.97
CA HIS A 381 -19.54 -10.04 -3.01
C HIS A 381 -20.31 -9.53 -1.78
N LEU A 382 -21.64 -9.46 -1.90
CA LEU A 382 -22.50 -8.89 -0.86
C LEU A 382 -22.48 -9.72 0.43
N GLY A 383 -22.37 -9.02 1.57
CA GLY A 383 -22.58 -9.61 2.89
C GLY A 383 -24.07 -9.81 3.18
N ASP A 384 -24.70 -10.77 2.50
CA ASP A 384 -26.13 -11.07 2.54
C ASP A 384 -26.49 -12.31 3.36
N TRP A 385 -25.52 -12.93 4.02
CA TRP A 385 -25.75 -14.09 4.88
C TRP A 385 -25.10 -13.95 6.27
N GLY A 386 -25.75 -14.49 7.29
CA GLY A 386 -25.25 -14.48 8.68
C GLY A 386 -26.30 -14.22 9.75
N THR A 387 -25.91 -14.40 11.01
CA THR A 387 -26.81 -14.35 12.18
C THR A 387 -27.49 -13.00 12.36
N GLN A 388 -26.92 -11.91 11.81
CA GLN A 388 -27.54 -10.59 11.77
C GLN A 388 -28.91 -10.59 11.08
N PHE A 389 -29.16 -11.50 10.13
CA PHE A 389 -30.46 -11.60 9.46
C PHE A 389 -31.53 -12.24 10.33
N GLY A 390 -31.16 -13.16 11.23
CA GLY A 390 -32.09 -13.64 12.25
C GLY A 390 -32.60 -12.49 13.13
N LYS A 391 -31.69 -11.59 13.54
CA LYS A 391 -32.02 -10.39 14.31
C LYS A 391 -32.93 -9.44 13.52
N MET A 392 -32.60 -9.21 12.25
CA MET A 392 -33.42 -8.36 11.37
C MET A 392 -34.82 -8.93 11.18
N ILE A 393 -34.94 -10.24 10.91
CA ILE A 393 -36.24 -10.90 10.76
C ILE A 393 -37.05 -10.77 12.05
N THR A 394 -36.47 -11.07 13.22
CA THR A 394 -37.14 -10.86 14.51
C THR A 394 -37.60 -9.43 14.68
N ALA A 395 -36.75 -8.45 14.34
CA ALA A 395 -37.09 -7.04 14.46
C ALA A 395 -38.29 -6.66 13.57
N ILE A 396 -38.31 -7.11 12.32
CA ILE A 396 -39.43 -6.90 11.38
C ILE A 396 -40.71 -7.55 11.91
N LYS A 397 -40.61 -8.75 12.49
CA LYS A 397 -41.76 -9.46 13.05
C LYS A 397 -42.38 -8.74 14.25
N HIS A 398 -41.57 -8.05 15.05
CA HIS A 398 -42.05 -7.31 16.24
C HIS A 398 -42.50 -5.88 15.94
N TRP A 399 -41.82 -5.18 15.02
CA TRP A 399 -42.01 -3.74 14.85
C TRP A 399 -42.43 -3.31 13.44
N GLY A 400 -42.60 -4.25 12.51
CA GLY A 400 -43.11 -4.00 11.16
C GLY A 400 -42.02 -3.94 10.10
N VAL A 401 -42.46 -3.96 8.85
CA VAL A 401 -41.60 -3.89 7.65
C VAL A 401 -41.21 -2.44 7.39
N GLU A 402 -39.94 -2.20 7.08
CA GLU A 402 -39.41 -0.93 6.62
C GLU A 402 -39.16 -0.97 5.11
N THR A 403 -39.26 0.18 4.44
CA THR A 403 -39.15 0.27 2.97
C THR A 403 -37.88 1.00 2.50
N SER A 404 -37.00 1.37 3.43
CA SER A 404 -35.75 2.11 3.17
C SER A 404 -34.58 1.49 3.94
N ILE A 405 -33.36 1.69 3.46
CA ILE A 405 -32.16 1.17 4.13
C ILE A 405 -31.95 1.84 5.50
N GLU A 406 -32.29 3.12 5.64
CA GLU A 406 -32.24 3.86 6.88
C GLU A 406 -33.29 3.34 7.88
N GLY A 407 -34.46 2.93 7.38
CA GLY A 407 -35.48 2.24 8.17
C GLY A 407 -34.95 0.91 8.71
N LEU A 408 -34.35 0.09 7.85
CA LEU A 408 -33.73 -1.18 8.26
C LEU A 408 -32.61 -0.98 9.29
N GLU A 409 -31.76 0.04 9.13
CA GLU A 409 -30.72 0.37 10.11
C GLU A 409 -31.33 0.76 11.47
N LYS A 410 -32.32 1.65 11.48
CA LYS A 410 -33.02 2.05 12.71
C LYS A 410 -33.66 0.86 13.39
N LEU A 411 -34.24 -0.06 12.61
CA LEU A 411 -34.85 -1.27 13.12
C LEU A 411 -33.81 -2.22 13.74
N TYR A 412 -32.63 -2.33 13.13
CA TYR A 412 -31.50 -3.09 13.67
C TYR A 412 -30.94 -2.49 14.96
N VAL A 413 -30.81 -1.16 15.04
CA VAL A 413 -30.41 -0.46 16.27
C VAL A 413 -31.44 -0.69 17.37
N LYS A 414 -32.73 -0.50 17.06
CA LYS A 414 -33.83 -0.77 17.98
C LYS A 414 -33.82 -2.21 18.50
N PHE A 415 -33.52 -3.20 17.63
CA PHE A 415 -33.37 -4.58 18.07
C PHE A 415 -32.30 -4.72 19.14
N HIS A 416 -31.12 -4.11 18.97
CA HIS A 416 -30.03 -4.22 19.94
C HIS A 416 -30.40 -3.53 21.26
N ASP A 417 -30.97 -2.33 21.20
CA ASP A 417 -31.42 -1.60 22.39
C ASP A 417 -32.48 -2.37 23.20
N GLU A 418 -33.40 -3.06 22.53
CA GLU A 418 -34.43 -3.87 23.18
C GLU A 418 -33.91 -5.24 23.62
N ALA A 419 -32.98 -5.86 22.89
CA ALA A 419 -32.35 -7.12 23.27
C ALA A 419 -31.49 -7.01 24.53
N GLU A 420 -30.91 -5.84 24.80
CA GLU A 420 -30.24 -5.54 26.07
C GLU A 420 -31.21 -5.61 27.26
N LYS A 421 -32.48 -5.22 27.05
CA LYS A 421 -33.54 -5.21 28.07
C LYS A 421 -34.24 -6.56 28.16
N ASN A 422 -34.37 -7.27 27.04
CA ASN A 422 -35.06 -8.55 26.94
C ASN A 422 -34.22 -9.59 26.18
N LYS A 423 -33.59 -10.50 26.94
CA LYS A 423 -32.74 -11.56 26.39
C LYS A 423 -33.48 -12.56 25.50
N THR A 424 -34.81 -12.70 25.60
CA THR A 424 -35.56 -13.64 24.75
C THR A 424 -35.48 -13.29 23.27
N LEU A 425 -35.27 -12.00 22.94
CA LEU A 425 -35.13 -11.54 21.55
C LEU A 425 -33.92 -12.15 20.83
N GLU A 426 -32.81 -12.39 21.55
CA GLU A 426 -31.63 -13.05 20.98
C GLU A 426 -31.89 -14.53 20.69
N ASP A 427 -32.67 -15.21 21.53
CA ASP A 427 -33.07 -16.59 21.30
C ASP A 427 -34.05 -16.72 20.13
N GLU A 428 -35.01 -15.79 20.01
CA GLU A 428 -35.89 -15.68 18.84
C GLU A 428 -35.10 -15.42 17.55
N ALA A 429 -34.11 -14.53 17.59
CA ALA A 429 -33.24 -14.25 16.45
C ALA A 429 -32.45 -15.50 16.00
N ARG A 430 -31.96 -16.31 16.94
CA ARG A 430 -31.32 -17.59 16.61
C ARG A 430 -32.29 -18.55 15.93
N VAL A 431 -33.53 -18.64 16.41
CA VAL A 431 -34.57 -19.48 15.81
C VAL A 431 -34.90 -19.01 14.39
N TRP A 432 -35.06 -17.70 14.17
CA TRP A 432 -35.32 -17.15 12.84
C TRP A 432 -34.16 -17.35 11.87
N PHE A 433 -32.92 -17.23 12.34
CA PHE A 433 -31.76 -17.54 11.50
C PHE A 433 -31.71 -19.02 11.12
N ALA A 434 -31.94 -19.93 12.08
CA ALA A 434 -31.99 -21.37 11.78
C ALA A 434 -33.10 -21.70 10.76
N LYS A 435 -34.28 -21.07 10.89
CA LYS A 435 -35.35 -21.19 9.89
C LYS A 435 -34.89 -20.75 8.50
N LEU A 436 -34.20 -19.62 8.40
CA LEU A 436 -33.63 -19.12 7.15
C LEU A 436 -32.63 -20.12 6.55
N GLU A 437 -31.73 -20.71 7.36
CA GLU A 437 -30.77 -21.74 6.93
C GLU A 437 -31.46 -23.00 6.41
N THR A 438 -32.59 -23.40 7.01
CA THR A 438 -33.39 -24.55 6.56
C THR A 438 -34.33 -24.26 5.40
N GLY A 439 -34.32 -23.03 4.87
CA GLY A 439 -35.13 -22.65 3.70
C GLY A 439 -36.61 -22.36 3.99
N ASP A 440 -36.95 -21.98 5.22
CA ASP A 440 -38.32 -21.56 5.57
C ASP A 440 -38.80 -20.42 4.65
N SER A 441 -40.02 -20.57 4.11
CA SER A 441 -40.54 -19.65 3.10
C SER A 441 -40.80 -18.25 3.64
N GLU A 442 -41.19 -18.11 4.91
CA GLU A 442 -41.45 -16.81 5.52
C GLU A 442 -40.15 -16.09 5.82
N ALA A 443 -39.19 -16.78 6.45
CA ALA A 443 -37.87 -16.23 6.73
C ALA A 443 -37.16 -15.79 5.44
N LYS A 444 -37.22 -16.63 4.38
CA LYS A 444 -36.63 -16.32 3.07
C LYS A 444 -37.29 -15.11 2.41
N LYS A 445 -38.61 -14.98 2.51
CA LYS A 445 -39.33 -13.82 1.96
C LYS A 445 -38.87 -12.52 2.61
N ILE A 446 -38.83 -12.47 3.95
CA ILE A 446 -38.41 -11.27 4.70
C ILE A 446 -36.95 -10.93 4.40
N TRP A 447 -36.08 -11.94 4.36
CA TRP A 447 -34.67 -11.77 3.99
C TRP A 447 -34.52 -11.19 2.57
N GLN A 448 -35.24 -11.74 1.58
CA GLN A 448 -35.18 -11.25 0.21
C GLN A 448 -35.66 -9.79 0.10
N GLU A 449 -36.72 -9.42 0.82
CA GLU A 449 -37.18 -8.02 0.87
C GLU A 449 -36.07 -7.09 1.41
N CYS A 450 -35.31 -7.52 2.42
CA CYS A 450 -34.16 -6.74 2.92
C CYS A 450 -33.03 -6.62 1.89
N VAL A 451 -32.74 -7.69 1.15
CA VAL A 451 -31.75 -7.71 0.05
C VAL A 451 -32.18 -6.70 -1.01
N ASP A 452 -33.43 -6.77 -1.47
CA ASP A 452 -33.97 -5.95 -2.55
C ASP A 452 -33.94 -4.46 -2.19
N ILE A 453 -34.36 -4.10 -0.97
CA ILE A 453 -34.29 -2.71 -0.46
C ILE A 453 -32.84 -2.20 -0.46
N SER A 454 -31.89 -3.04 -0.05
CA SER A 454 -30.48 -2.66 0.02
C SER A 454 -29.89 -2.45 -1.37
N LEU A 455 -30.22 -3.31 -2.33
CA LEU A 455 -29.76 -3.23 -3.71
C LEU A 455 -30.25 -1.96 -4.41
N VAL A 456 -31.50 -1.53 -4.17
CA VAL A 456 -32.02 -0.27 -4.72
C VAL A 456 -31.14 0.92 -4.29
N GLU A 457 -30.81 1.01 -3.01
CA GLU A 457 -29.97 2.10 -2.51
C GLU A 457 -28.51 1.98 -2.99
N PHE A 458 -27.94 0.78 -3.00
CA PHE A 458 -26.57 0.58 -3.49
C PHE A 458 -26.44 0.97 -4.97
N ASN A 459 -27.42 0.58 -5.81
CA ASN A 459 -27.43 0.96 -7.22
C ASN A 459 -27.53 2.47 -7.41
N ARG A 460 -28.34 3.16 -6.59
CA ARG A 460 -28.39 4.64 -6.60
C ARG A 460 -27.04 5.25 -6.28
N VAL A 461 -26.34 4.75 -5.24
CA VAL A 461 -25.01 5.21 -4.86
C VAL A 461 -23.97 4.90 -5.96
N TYR A 462 -24.02 3.72 -6.56
CA TYR A 462 -23.12 3.35 -7.66
C TYR A 462 -23.33 4.22 -8.90
N GLU A 463 -24.58 4.53 -9.26
CA GLU A 463 -24.89 5.44 -10.36
C GLU A 463 -24.33 6.84 -10.11
N MET A 464 -24.54 7.39 -8.91
CA MET A 464 -23.98 8.68 -8.50
C MET A 464 -22.45 8.68 -8.55
N LEU A 465 -21.82 7.59 -8.13
CA LEU A 465 -20.37 7.43 -8.20
C LEU A 465 -19.89 7.07 -9.62
N GLY A 466 -20.75 6.77 -10.60
CA GLY A 466 -20.31 6.27 -11.91
C GLY A 466 -19.53 4.95 -11.81
N VAL A 467 -20.05 4.03 -11.01
CA VAL A 467 -19.51 2.68 -10.78
C VAL A 467 -20.38 1.67 -11.52
N THR A 468 -19.76 0.68 -12.14
CA THR A 468 -20.44 -0.39 -12.89
C THR A 468 -20.10 -1.72 -12.28
N ILE A 469 -21.11 -2.44 -11.76
CA ILE A 469 -20.97 -3.78 -11.21
C ILE A 469 -21.55 -4.77 -12.22
N ASP A 470 -20.77 -5.78 -12.65
CA ASP A 470 -21.23 -6.78 -13.62
C ASP A 470 -22.08 -7.87 -12.95
N ASN A 471 -21.71 -8.28 -11.73
CA ASN A 471 -22.40 -9.31 -10.95
C ASN A 471 -22.47 -8.90 -9.47
N ALA A 472 -23.54 -9.28 -8.77
CA ALA A 472 -23.71 -9.02 -7.35
C ALA A 472 -24.07 -10.32 -6.61
N TYR A 473 -23.14 -11.28 -6.62
CA TYR A 473 -23.31 -12.57 -5.94
C TYR A 473 -22.92 -12.44 -4.46
N GLY A 474 -23.92 -12.47 -3.58
CA GLY A 474 -23.68 -12.49 -2.14
C GLY A 474 -23.29 -13.87 -1.59
N GLU A 475 -22.89 -13.91 -0.33
CA GLU A 475 -22.57 -15.14 0.42
C GLU A 475 -23.66 -16.23 0.29
N ALA A 476 -24.93 -15.83 0.27
CA ALA A 476 -26.08 -16.73 0.17
C ALA A 476 -26.11 -17.53 -1.15
N PHE A 477 -25.57 -16.96 -2.24
CA PHE A 477 -25.52 -17.61 -3.55
C PHE A 477 -24.67 -18.90 -3.53
N TYR A 478 -23.64 -18.94 -2.69
CA TYR A 478 -22.67 -20.04 -2.64
C TYR A 478 -23.06 -21.17 -1.68
N LEU A 479 -24.12 -21.01 -0.88
CA LEU A 479 -24.54 -22.00 0.12
C LEU A 479 -24.78 -23.41 -0.45
N PRO A 480 -25.41 -23.57 -1.64
CA PRO A 480 -25.60 -24.90 -2.22
C PRO A 480 -24.29 -25.60 -2.61
N MET A 481 -23.19 -24.86 -2.74
CA MET A 481 -21.89 -25.36 -3.20
C MET A 481 -20.97 -25.82 -2.05
N LEU A 482 -21.30 -25.47 -0.79
CA LEU A 482 -20.39 -25.68 0.35
C LEU A 482 -20.10 -27.16 0.62
N THR A 483 -21.13 -28.02 0.54
CA THR A 483 -20.99 -29.46 0.79
C THR A 483 -20.02 -30.12 -0.18
N GLU A 484 -20.07 -29.73 -1.45
CA GLU A 484 -19.17 -30.24 -2.49
C GLU A 484 -17.73 -29.80 -2.22
N VAL A 485 -17.53 -28.51 -1.93
CA VAL A 485 -16.21 -27.94 -1.58
C VAL A 485 -15.59 -28.68 -0.39
N ILE A 486 -16.35 -28.88 0.70
CA ILE A 486 -15.87 -29.61 1.88
C ILE A 486 -15.47 -31.03 1.51
N SER A 487 -16.29 -31.71 0.70
CA SER A 487 -16.06 -33.09 0.28
C SER A 487 -14.80 -33.23 -0.56
N GLU A 488 -14.56 -32.30 -1.50
CA GLU A 488 -13.34 -32.27 -2.31
C GLU A 488 -12.08 -31.99 -1.47
N MET A 489 -12.15 -31.05 -0.52
CA MET A 489 -11.02 -30.75 0.36
C MET A 489 -10.65 -31.96 1.24
N LYS A 490 -11.66 -32.70 1.73
CA LYS A 490 -11.47 -33.97 2.44
C LYS A 490 -10.85 -35.04 1.53
N ALA A 491 -11.38 -35.21 0.32
CA ALA A 491 -10.89 -36.20 -0.64
C ALA A 491 -9.43 -35.97 -1.05
N LYS A 492 -8.98 -34.71 -1.09
CA LYS A 492 -7.57 -34.35 -1.32
C LYS A 492 -6.68 -34.48 -0.09
N GLY A 493 -7.22 -34.87 1.06
CA GLY A 493 -6.45 -35.03 2.30
C GLY A 493 -5.94 -33.71 2.88
N LEU A 494 -6.57 -32.58 2.56
CA LEU A 494 -6.13 -31.25 3.01
C LEU A 494 -6.71 -30.84 4.37
N THR A 495 -7.71 -31.58 4.86
CA THR A 495 -8.42 -31.26 6.10
C THR A 495 -7.98 -32.15 7.25
N LYS A 496 -7.98 -31.59 8.47
CA LYS A 496 -7.67 -32.28 9.72
C LYS A 496 -8.69 -31.94 10.79
N GLU A 497 -9.04 -32.90 11.63
CA GLU A 497 -9.87 -32.64 12.81
C GLU A 497 -9.01 -32.07 13.94
N SER A 498 -9.51 -31.02 14.60
CA SER A 498 -8.88 -30.39 15.76
C SER A 498 -9.96 -29.86 16.68
N GLU A 499 -10.00 -30.35 17.92
CA GLU A 499 -10.99 -29.93 18.95
C GLU A 499 -12.45 -30.03 18.46
N GLY A 500 -12.76 -31.04 17.65
CA GLY A 500 -14.09 -31.23 17.05
C GLY A 500 -14.38 -30.35 15.83
N ALA A 501 -13.54 -29.35 15.55
CA ALA A 501 -13.61 -28.55 14.33
C ALA A 501 -12.85 -29.22 13.17
N LEU A 502 -13.20 -28.86 11.93
CA LEU A 502 -12.48 -29.28 10.72
C LEU A 502 -11.65 -28.11 10.20
N ILE A 503 -10.34 -28.27 10.14
CA ILE A 503 -9.38 -27.23 9.77
C ILE A 503 -8.55 -27.62 8.55
N VAL A 504 -7.91 -26.63 7.93
CA VAL A 504 -6.92 -26.79 6.86
C VAL A 504 -5.60 -26.25 7.37
N GLU A 505 -4.58 -27.11 7.46
CA GLU A 505 -3.23 -26.71 7.85
C GLU A 505 -2.53 -26.05 6.65
N LEU A 506 -1.91 -24.89 6.88
CA LEU A 506 -1.31 -24.07 5.83
C LEU A 506 0.15 -23.76 6.20
N GLU A 507 1.08 -23.99 5.28
CA GLU A 507 2.50 -23.79 5.52
C GLU A 507 2.81 -22.31 5.83
N GLY A 508 3.40 -22.04 7.00
CA GLY A 508 3.79 -20.69 7.42
C GLY A 508 2.62 -19.76 7.77
N LEU A 509 1.40 -20.29 7.95
CA LEU A 509 0.19 -19.53 8.33
C LEU A 509 -0.56 -20.25 9.46
N LEU A 510 -1.44 -19.52 10.15
CA LEU A 510 -2.38 -20.15 11.07
C LEU A 510 -3.36 -21.05 10.29
N PRO A 511 -3.81 -22.18 10.88
CA PRO A 511 -4.81 -23.02 10.24
C PRO A 511 -6.10 -22.26 9.93
N ALA A 512 -6.73 -22.60 8.81
CA ALA A 512 -8.01 -22.05 8.43
C ALA A 512 -9.14 -22.98 8.87
N MET A 513 -10.16 -22.44 9.54
CA MET A 513 -11.30 -23.23 9.99
C MET A 513 -12.32 -23.40 8.86
N LEU A 514 -12.56 -24.65 8.45
CA LEU A 514 -13.58 -25.00 7.47
C LEU A 514 -14.93 -25.22 8.16
N LEU A 515 -14.99 -26.09 9.17
CA LEU A 515 -16.19 -26.31 9.97
C LEU A 515 -15.92 -26.07 11.46
N LYS A 516 -16.89 -25.50 12.14
CA LYS A 516 -16.90 -25.41 13.61
C LYS A 516 -17.21 -26.78 14.24
N SER A 517 -17.04 -26.88 15.56
CA SER A 517 -17.32 -28.10 16.34
C SER A 517 -18.79 -28.54 16.31
N ASP A 518 -19.71 -27.61 16.03
CA ASP A 518 -21.15 -27.87 15.85
C ASP A 518 -21.51 -28.25 14.40
N GLY A 519 -20.52 -28.35 13.51
CA GLY A 519 -20.71 -28.64 12.09
C GLY A 519 -21.09 -27.43 11.22
N ALA A 520 -21.23 -26.24 11.79
CA ALA A 520 -21.57 -25.03 11.04
C ALA A 520 -20.42 -24.56 10.14
N THR A 521 -20.78 -24.03 8.97
CA THR A 521 -19.81 -23.51 8.00
C THR A 521 -19.29 -22.12 8.39
N THR A 522 -18.06 -21.82 7.95
CA THR A 522 -17.38 -20.55 8.22
C THR A 522 -17.36 -19.63 6.99
N TYR A 523 -16.97 -18.37 7.18
CA TYR A 523 -16.65 -17.46 6.06
C TYR A 523 -15.62 -18.07 5.11
N PHE A 524 -14.59 -18.73 5.67
CA PHE A 524 -13.57 -19.41 4.87
C PHE A 524 -14.18 -20.47 3.93
N THR A 525 -15.15 -21.25 4.39
CA THR A 525 -15.83 -22.23 3.52
C THR A 525 -16.58 -21.57 2.37
N ARG A 526 -17.25 -20.45 2.67
CA ARG A 526 -18.00 -19.69 1.65
C ARG A 526 -17.06 -19.07 0.62
N ASP A 527 -15.96 -18.45 1.06
CA ASP A 527 -14.95 -17.91 0.14
C ASP A 527 -14.24 -18.98 -0.69
N MET A 528 -14.02 -20.18 -0.13
CA MET A 528 -13.50 -21.31 -0.93
C MET A 528 -14.49 -21.73 -2.03
N ALA A 529 -15.80 -21.71 -1.75
CA ALA A 529 -16.82 -21.94 -2.78
C ALA A 529 -16.86 -20.80 -3.81
N THR A 530 -16.71 -19.55 -3.37
CA THR A 530 -16.60 -18.40 -4.26
C THR A 530 -15.40 -18.52 -5.20
N VAL A 531 -14.23 -18.91 -4.69
CA VAL A 531 -13.02 -19.14 -5.51
C VAL A 531 -13.27 -20.26 -6.53
N LYS A 532 -13.84 -21.39 -6.11
CA LYS A 532 -14.16 -22.50 -7.02
C LYS A 532 -15.12 -22.04 -8.12
N PHE A 533 -16.21 -21.37 -7.76
CA PHE A 533 -17.18 -20.84 -8.73
C PHE A 533 -16.54 -19.88 -9.73
N ARG A 534 -15.74 -18.92 -9.27
CA ARG A 534 -15.04 -17.96 -10.15
C ARG A 534 -14.10 -18.69 -11.11
N LYS A 535 -13.39 -19.72 -10.62
CA LYS A 535 -12.51 -20.56 -11.45
C LYS A 535 -13.28 -21.32 -12.52
N GLU A 536 -14.38 -21.97 -12.17
CA GLU A 536 -15.16 -22.78 -13.11
C GLU A 536 -15.95 -21.94 -14.11
N LYS A 537 -16.55 -20.84 -13.65
CA LYS A 537 -17.39 -19.97 -14.48
C LYS A 537 -16.58 -19.10 -15.43
N TRP A 538 -15.47 -18.53 -14.96
CA TRP A 538 -14.74 -17.50 -15.69
C TRP A 538 -13.30 -17.88 -16.04
N ASN A 539 -12.72 -18.88 -15.36
CA ASN A 539 -11.34 -19.31 -15.52
C ASN A 539 -10.34 -18.14 -15.68
N PRO A 540 -10.29 -17.19 -14.72
CA PRO A 540 -9.55 -15.95 -14.89
C PRO A 540 -8.03 -16.14 -14.81
N ASP A 541 -7.28 -15.29 -15.52
CA ASP A 541 -5.82 -15.18 -15.43
C ASP A 541 -5.38 -14.43 -14.16
N LEU A 542 -6.27 -13.60 -13.59
CA LEU A 542 -6.02 -12.76 -12.43
C LEU A 542 -7.33 -12.56 -11.64
N VAL A 543 -7.27 -12.75 -10.32
CA VAL A 543 -8.38 -12.40 -9.43
C VAL A 543 -7.89 -11.39 -8.39
N ILE A 544 -8.53 -10.23 -8.35
CA ILE A 544 -8.24 -9.14 -7.42
C ILE A 544 -9.33 -9.12 -6.35
N TYR A 545 -8.93 -9.09 -5.09
CA TYR A 545 -9.79 -8.85 -3.94
C TYR A 545 -9.45 -7.48 -3.37
N GLU A 546 -10.32 -6.49 -3.59
CA GLU A 546 -10.22 -5.17 -3.00
C GLU A 546 -10.99 -5.19 -1.67
N VAL A 547 -10.28 -5.38 -0.57
CA VAL A 547 -10.87 -5.51 0.77
C VAL A 547 -9.93 -4.87 1.78
N GLY A 548 -10.46 -4.24 2.84
CA GLY A 548 -9.65 -3.56 3.85
C GLY A 548 -8.51 -4.41 4.43
N SER A 549 -7.40 -3.74 4.77
CA SER A 549 -6.16 -4.36 5.27
C SER A 549 -6.31 -5.20 6.55
N GLU A 550 -7.41 -5.03 7.27
CA GLU A 550 -7.78 -5.85 8.44
C GLU A 550 -7.92 -7.34 8.08
N GLN A 551 -8.21 -7.67 6.82
CA GLN A 551 -8.38 -9.05 6.33
C GLN A 551 -7.12 -9.65 5.67
N ASN A 552 -5.96 -9.00 5.81
CA ASN A 552 -4.71 -9.45 5.18
C ASN A 552 -4.31 -10.90 5.52
N LEU A 553 -4.47 -11.33 6.78
CA LEU A 553 -4.16 -12.72 7.17
C LEU A 553 -5.16 -13.69 6.55
N TYR A 554 -6.43 -13.33 6.56
CA TYR A 554 -7.53 -14.15 6.06
C TYR A 554 -7.38 -14.47 4.57
N PHE A 555 -7.16 -13.47 3.71
CA PHE A 555 -6.98 -13.74 2.28
C PHE A 555 -5.71 -14.52 1.96
N LYS A 556 -4.64 -14.40 2.76
CA LYS A 556 -3.48 -15.29 2.64
C LYS A 556 -3.86 -16.75 2.86
N GLN A 557 -4.76 -17.03 3.82
CA GLN A 557 -5.25 -18.38 4.09
C GLN A 557 -6.10 -18.89 2.91
N VAL A 558 -7.05 -18.08 2.43
CA VAL A 558 -7.90 -18.43 1.27
C VAL A 558 -7.05 -18.73 0.05
N PHE A 559 -6.08 -17.88 -0.29
CA PHE A 559 -5.24 -18.08 -1.47
C PHE A 559 -4.32 -19.29 -1.35
N ALA A 560 -3.78 -19.54 -0.15
CA ALA A 560 -2.95 -20.72 0.09
C ALA A 560 -3.78 -22.02 -0.08
N ALA A 561 -4.99 -22.06 0.47
CA ALA A 561 -5.89 -23.20 0.33
C ALA A 561 -6.36 -23.38 -1.13
N ALA A 562 -6.72 -22.30 -1.83
CA ALA A 562 -7.10 -22.34 -3.24
C ALA A 562 -5.98 -22.90 -4.12
N LYS A 563 -4.73 -22.54 -3.82
CA LYS A 563 -3.55 -23.08 -4.51
C LYS A 563 -3.37 -24.57 -4.25
N LEU A 564 -3.53 -25.04 -3.01
CA LEU A 564 -3.50 -26.47 -2.67
C LEU A 564 -4.61 -27.26 -3.38
N MET A 565 -5.77 -26.63 -3.58
CA MET A 565 -6.87 -27.19 -4.35
C MET A 565 -6.61 -27.20 -5.86
N GLY A 566 -5.59 -26.50 -6.36
CA GLY A 566 -5.33 -26.35 -7.80
C GLY A 566 -6.33 -25.43 -8.50
N TRP A 567 -7.02 -24.56 -7.76
CA TRP A 567 -8.03 -23.64 -8.30
C TRP A 567 -7.43 -22.33 -8.84
N GLY A 568 -6.10 -22.19 -8.81
CA GLY A 568 -5.35 -21.07 -9.36
C GLY A 568 -4.24 -20.60 -8.41
N ASP A 569 -3.40 -19.69 -8.89
CA ASP A 569 -2.32 -19.08 -8.11
C ASP A 569 -2.18 -17.56 -8.32
N SER A 570 -2.88 -16.99 -9.30
CA SER A 570 -2.89 -15.55 -9.62
C SER A 570 -3.93 -14.77 -8.81
N PHE A 571 -3.81 -14.80 -7.48
CA PHE A 571 -4.65 -14.04 -6.55
C PHE A 571 -3.93 -12.81 -6.01
N VAL A 572 -4.63 -11.68 -5.92
CA VAL A 572 -4.10 -10.44 -5.36
C VAL A 572 -5.08 -9.86 -4.37
N HIS A 573 -4.64 -9.66 -3.12
CA HIS A 573 -5.39 -8.91 -2.12
C HIS A 573 -4.85 -7.48 -2.03
N ILE A 574 -5.72 -6.50 -2.30
CA ILE A 574 -5.46 -5.09 -2.12
C ILE A 574 -6.03 -4.69 -0.77
N GLY A 575 -5.22 -4.88 0.27
CA GLY A 575 -5.52 -4.47 1.64
C GLY A 575 -5.54 -2.96 1.81
N HIS A 576 -6.65 -2.28 1.54
CA HIS A 576 -6.69 -0.82 1.65
C HIS A 576 -6.64 -0.31 3.11
N GLY A 577 -6.12 0.89 3.31
CA GLY A 577 -6.07 1.57 4.61
C GLY A 577 -7.38 2.27 4.98
N LEU A 578 -7.52 2.75 6.21
CA LEU A 578 -8.73 3.39 6.70
C LEU A 578 -8.83 4.87 6.31
N ILE A 579 -10.07 5.39 6.25
CA ILE A 579 -10.32 6.84 6.23
C ILE A 579 -10.37 7.38 7.66
N ARG A 580 -9.66 8.46 7.93
CA ARG A 580 -9.55 9.12 9.24
C ARG A 580 -9.91 10.60 9.15
N ARG A 581 -10.46 11.19 10.21
CA ARG A 581 -10.60 12.64 10.35
C ARG A 581 -9.30 13.26 10.86
N LYS A 582 -9.19 14.58 10.73
CA LYS A 582 -8.06 15.36 11.27
C LYS A 582 -7.96 15.25 12.80
N GLU A 583 -9.09 15.14 13.51
CA GLU A 583 -9.13 14.93 14.98
C GLU A 583 -9.04 13.46 15.44
N GLY A 584 -9.03 12.45 14.54
CA GLY A 584 -8.97 11.04 14.94
C GLY A 584 -9.67 10.04 14.00
N LYS A 585 -9.96 8.83 14.49
CA LYS A 585 -10.67 7.80 13.72
C LYS A 585 -12.15 8.16 13.54
N PHE A 586 -12.75 7.77 12.41
CA PHE A 586 -14.18 7.56 12.32
C PHE A 586 -14.52 6.38 13.26
N SER A 587 -15.14 6.64 14.42
CA SER A 587 -15.48 5.61 15.39
C SER A 587 -16.93 5.18 15.23
N THR A 588 -17.14 3.95 14.75
CA THR A 588 -18.44 3.28 14.70
C THR A 588 -18.97 2.86 16.08
N ARG A 589 -18.21 3.03 17.18
CA ARG A 589 -18.59 2.55 18.52
C ARG A 589 -19.43 3.52 19.38
N LYS A 590 -20.01 4.57 18.79
CA LYS A 590 -20.99 5.47 19.46
C LYS A 590 -22.05 6.06 18.53
N GLY A 591 -22.38 5.39 17.43
CA GLY A 591 -23.40 5.90 16.47
C GLY A 591 -22.92 6.99 15.51
N ASP A 592 -21.62 7.34 15.49
CA ASP A 592 -21.02 8.30 14.54
C ASP A 592 -20.61 7.63 13.21
N THR A 593 -21.46 6.80 12.61
CA THR A 593 -21.22 6.33 11.25
C THR A 593 -21.46 7.50 10.30
N ILE A 594 -20.42 7.95 9.59
CA ILE A 594 -20.64 8.95 8.53
C ILE A 594 -21.24 8.24 7.33
N HIS A 595 -22.46 8.65 7.00
CA HIS A 595 -23.15 8.25 5.78
C HIS A 595 -22.53 8.97 4.57
N LEU A 596 -22.25 8.22 3.51
CA LEU A 596 -21.68 8.78 2.29
C LEU A 596 -22.54 9.92 1.70
N ALA A 597 -23.87 9.81 1.82
CA ALA A 597 -24.79 10.84 1.36
C ALA A 597 -24.52 12.22 1.98
N GLU A 598 -24.24 12.28 3.29
CA GLU A 598 -23.93 13.55 3.98
C GLU A 598 -22.61 14.17 3.51
N VAL A 599 -21.62 13.32 3.22
CA VAL A 599 -20.33 13.75 2.65
C VAL A 599 -20.54 14.34 1.27
N ILE A 600 -21.30 13.67 0.40
CA ILE A 600 -21.60 14.15 -0.95
C ILE A 600 -22.35 15.50 -0.91
N GLU A 601 -23.37 15.63 -0.07
CA GLU A 601 -24.12 16.88 0.06
C GLU A 601 -23.25 18.02 0.60
N THR A 602 -22.33 17.73 1.52
CA THR A 602 -21.35 18.72 1.98
C THR A 602 -20.39 19.13 0.85
N ALA A 603 -19.90 18.16 0.08
CA ALA A 603 -19.03 18.42 -1.07
C ALA A 603 -19.75 19.25 -2.15
N LYS A 604 -21.04 19.00 -2.42
CA LYS A 604 -21.87 19.79 -3.36
C LYS A 604 -22.01 21.24 -2.92
N LYS A 605 -22.27 21.48 -1.62
CA LYS A 605 -22.31 22.85 -1.07
C LYS A 605 -20.99 23.58 -1.29
N GLN A 606 -19.86 22.91 -1.07
CA GLN A 606 -18.53 23.50 -1.31
C GLN A 606 -18.24 23.71 -2.81
N ALA A 607 -18.60 22.76 -3.67
CA ALA A 607 -18.46 22.87 -5.12
C ALA A 607 -19.25 24.05 -5.69
N LYS A 608 -20.45 24.31 -5.16
CA LYS A 608 -21.29 25.46 -5.54
C LYS A 608 -20.65 26.81 -5.21
N LEU A 609 -19.82 26.89 -4.17
CA LEU A 609 -19.07 28.10 -3.83
C LEU A 609 -17.92 28.35 -4.82
N ILE A 610 -17.32 27.28 -5.34
CA ILE A 610 -16.20 27.34 -6.28
C ILE A 610 -16.67 27.74 -7.68
N ALA A 611 -17.78 27.16 -8.13
CA ALA A 611 -18.33 27.37 -9.48
C ALA A 611 -19.84 27.67 -9.42
N PRO A 612 -20.26 28.87 -8.95
CA PRO A 612 -21.66 29.18 -8.71
C PRO A 612 -22.51 29.26 -10.00
N ALA A 613 -21.87 29.42 -11.16
CA ALA A 613 -22.53 29.47 -12.46
C ALA A 613 -22.81 28.07 -13.05
N ASN A 614 -22.27 27.01 -12.45
CA ASN A 614 -22.48 25.64 -12.91
C ASN A 614 -23.90 25.16 -12.60
N THR A 615 -24.42 24.29 -13.46
CA THR A 615 -25.67 23.56 -13.22
C THR A 615 -25.50 22.56 -12.07
N GLU A 616 -26.61 22.09 -11.47
CA GLU A 616 -26.55 21.13 -10.37
C GLU A 616 -25.82 19.82 -10.76
N VAL A 617 -25.94 19.37 -12.00
CA VAL A 617 -25.22 18.18 -12.52
C VAL A 617 -23.71 18.42 -12.59
N GLU A 618 -23.29 19.62 -12.94
CA GLU A 618 -21.88 20.00 -13.01
C GLU A 618 -21.30 20.19 -11.59
N ILE A 619 -22.06 20.78 -10.67
CA ILE A 619 -21.71 20.88 -9.24
C ILE A 619 -21.51 19.49 -8.64
N GLU A 620 -22.41 18.56 -8.94
CA GLU A 620 -22.29 17.16 -8.51
C GLU A 620 -21.03 16.49 -9.09
N ALA A 621 -20.73 16.72 -10.37
CA ALA A 621 -19.50 16.19 -10.98
C ALA A 621 -18.22 16.71 -10.31
N VAL A 622 -18.18 17.99 -9.89
CA VAL A 622 -17.05 18.55 -9.12
C VAL A 622 -16.97 17.89 -7.74
N ALA A 623 -18.10 17.77 -7.04
CA ALA A 623 -18.17 17.19 -5.71
C ALA A 623 -17.71 15.72 -5.68
N ILE A 624 -18.24 14.89 -6.58
CA ILE A 624 -17.85 13.48 -6.71
C ILE A 624 -16.39 13.37 -7.17
N GLY A 625 -15.96 14.21 -8.11
CA GLY A 625 -14.58 14.25 -8.57
C GLY A 625 -13.58 14.53 -7.45
N ALA A 626 -13.90 15.46 -6.56
CA ALA A 626 -13.09 15.79 -5.39
C ALA A 626 -12.97 14.61 -4.40
N ILE A 627 -14.10 13.99 -4.06
CA ILE A 627 -14.13 12.85 -3.13
C ILE A 627 -13.32 11.67 -3.69
N LYS A 628 -13.56 11.30 -4.96
CA LYS A 628 -12.85 10.20 -5.62
C LYS A 628 -11.37 10.47 -5.74
N PHE A 629 -10.98 11.66 -6.17
CA PHE A 629 -9.58 11.97 -6.37
C PHE A 629 -8.80 11.94 -5.05
N ASN A 630 -9.38 12.46 -3.97
CA ASN A 630 -8.75 12.43 -2.65
C ASN A 630 -8.41 11.00 -2.19
N ASP A 631 -9.26 10.03 -2.50
CA ASP A 631 -9.03 8.62 -2.21
C ASP A 631 -8.01 8.00 -3.18
N LEU A 632 -8.22 8.17 -4.48
CA LEU A 632 -7.42 7.54 -5.54
C LEU A 632 -6.02 8.11 -5.70
N ALA A 633 -5.75 9.33 -5.20
CA ALA A 633 -4.42 9.94 -5.21
C ALA A 633 -3.48 9.38 -4.14
N ALA A 634 -3.98 8.56 -3.21
CA ALA A 634 -3.17 7.88 -2.20
C ALA A 634 -2.94 6.41 -2.57
N ASP A 635 -1.78 5.86 -2.20
CA ASP A 635 -1.55 4.41 -2.30
C ASP A 635 -2.66 3.67 -1.54
N PRO A 636 -3.34 2.68 -2.15
CA PRO A 636 -4.45 1.97 -1.52
C PRO A 636 -4.15 1.50 -0.10
N LYS A 637 -2.92 1.03 0.16
CA LYS A 637 -2.51 0.46 1.44
C LYS A 637 -2.35 1.47 2.57
N ARG A 638 -2.35 2.77 2.24
CA ARG A 638 -2.17 3.84 3.24
C ARG A 638 -3.52 4.27 3.79
N ASP A 639 -3.54 4.59 5.07
CA ASP A 639 -4.64 5.35 5.67
C ASP A 639 -4.68 6.75 5.04
N ILE A 640 -5.88 7.28 4.81
CA ILE A 640 -6.07 8.64 4.30
C ILE A 640 -6.72 9.53 5.36
N ILE A 641 -6.27 10.78 5.44
CA ILE A 641 -6.87 11.80 6.30
C ILE A 641 -7.81 12.63 5.43
N PHE A 642 -9.10 12.60 5.77
CA PHE A 642 -10.13 13.39 5.11
C PHE A 642 -10.08 14.83 5.65
N ASP A 643 -9.76 15.78 4.77
CA ASP A 643 -9.59 17.20 5.09
C ASP A 643 -10.27 18.02 3.97
N TRP A 644 -11.38 18.69 4.30
CA TRP A 644 -12.20 19.42 3.32
C TRP A 644 -11.41 20.49 2.56
N ASP A 645 -10.50 21.18 3.24
CA ASP A 645 -9.66 22.22 2.65
C ASP A 645 -8.78 21.66 1.53
N LYS A 646 -8.36 20.38 1.65
CA LYS A 646 -7.55 19.70 0.63
C LYS A 646 -8.41 19.07 -0.45
N VAL A 647 -9.50 18.42 -0.06
CA VAL A 647 -10.42 17.70 -0.95
C VAL A 647 -10.98 18.65 -2.01
N MET A 648 -11.45 19.83 -1.58
CA MET A 648 -12.12 20.80 -2.45
C MET A 648 -11.20 21.90 -3.00
N SER A 649 -9.89 21.83 -2.76
CA SER A 649 -8.96 22.87 -3.20
C SER A 649 -8.98 23.05 -4.72
N MET A 650 -8.92 24.30 -5.21
CA MET A 650 -8.68 24.61 -6.63
C MET A 650 -7.19 24.77 -6.94
N GLU A 651 -6.33 24.65 -5.94
CA GLU A 651 -4.89 24.74 -6.04
C GLU A 651 -4.24 23.46 -5.51
N GLY A 652 -3.27 22.91 -6.23
CA GLY A 652 -2.47 21.78 -5.75
C GLY A 652 -3.01 20.39 -6.13
N ASN A 653 -3.04 19.47 -5.16
CA ASN A 653 -3.24 18.02 -5.38
C ASN A 653 -4.72 17.62 -5.20
N SER A 654 -5.61 18.05 -6.08
CA SER A 654 -7.06 17.79 -5.93
C SER A 654 -7.76 17.45 -7.24
N GLY A 655 -8.95 16.85 -7.13
CA GLY A 655 -9.83 16.55 -8.27
C GLY A 655 -10.33 17.81 -8.99
N PRO A 656 -10.86 18.83 -8.26
CA PRO A 656 -11.29 20.09 -8.86
C PRO A 656 -10.18 20.80 -9.65
N TYR A 657 -8.92 20.75 -9.18
CA TYR A 657 -7.79 21.32 -9.92
C TYR A 657 -7.59 20.67 -11.30
N LEU A 658 -7.74 19.34 -11.41
CA LEU A 658 -7.65 18.62 -12.68
C LEU A 658 -8.84 18.92 -13.60
N GLN A 659 -10.06 18.92 -13.06
CA GLN A 659 -11.27 19.26 -13.80
C GLN A 659 -11.21 20.69 -14.36
N TYR A 660 -10.73 21.63 -13.53
CA TYR A 660 -10.54 23.02 -13.93
C TYR A 660 -9.43 23.18 -14.98
N THR A 661 -8.32 22.44 -14.86
CA THR A 661 -7.26 22.44 -15.88
C THR A 661 -7.79 21.92 -17.22
N TYR A 662 -8.62 20.87 -17.21
CA TYR A 662 -9.30 20.40 -18.43
C TYR A 662 -10.22 21.48 -19.00
N ALA A 663 -11.12 22.06 -18.20
CA ALA A 663 -12.03 23.12 -18.64
C ALA A 663 -11.28 24.33 -19.23
N ARG A 664 -10.13 24.69 -18.64
CA ARG A 664 -9.23 25.73 -19.18
C ARG A 664 -8.70 25.37 -20.56
N CYS A 665 -8.21 24.15 -20.76
CA CYS A 665 -7.77 23.69 -22.08
C CYS A 665 -8.90 23.83 -23.12
N ARG A 666 -10.11 23.36 -22.77
CA ARG A 666 -11.30 23.46 -23.63
C ARG A 666 -11.68 24.91 -23.93
N SER A 667 -11.58 25.80 -22.95
CA SER A 667 -11.81 27.24 -23.14
C SER A 667 -10.82 27.87 -24.12
N VAL A 668 -9.53 27.50 -24.05
CA VAL A 668 -8.50 27.97 -25.00
C VAL A 668 -8.82 27.50 -26.42
N LEU A 669 -9.09 26.20 -26.58
CA LEU A 669 -9.41 25.60 -27.87
C LEU A 669 -10.67 26.20 -28.51
N ALA A 670 -11.68 26.51 -27.70
CA ALA A 670 -12.92 27.14 -28.17
C ALA A 670 -12.74 28.60 -28.63
N LYS A 671 -11.72 29.31 -28.15
CA LYS A 671 -11.42 30.70 -28.56
C LYS A 671 -10.67 30.78 -29.89
N ALA A 672 -10.02 29.69 -30.26
CA ALA A 672 -9.23 29.64 -31.47
C ALA A 672 -10.18 29.52 -32.69
N LYS A 673 -9.90 30.25 -33.78
CA LYS A 673 -10.88 30.55 -34.85
C LYS A 673 -10.91 29.56 -36.03
N THR A 674 -10.12 28.49 -36.04
CA THR A 674 -9.94 27.62 -37.22
C THR A 674 -10.20 26.14 -36.92
N ASN A 675 -10.55 25.36 -37.94
CA ASN A 675 -10.53 23.89 -37.87
C ASN A 675 -9.05 23.46 -37.92
N TYR A 676 -8.52 22.90 -36.83
CA TYR A 676 -7.10 22.58 -36.71
C TYR A 676 -6.73 21.33 -37.52
N GLU A 677 -5.93 21.51 -38.56
CA GLU A 677 -4.93 20.51 -38.94
C GLU A 677 -3.63 20.89 -38.23
N PHE A 678 -3.23 20.09 -37.24
CA PHE A 678 -2.01 20.33 -36.48
C PHE A 678 -0.78 19.99 -37.34
N GLN A 679 -0.29 20.95 -38.11
CA GLN A 679 0.95 20.78 -38.86
C GLN A 679 2.14 21.27 -38.02
N ILE A 680 2.85 20.34 -37.39
CA ILE A 680 4.09 20.64 -36.69
C ILE A 680 5.28 20.28 -37.58
N THR A 681 5.75 21.27 -38.34
CA THR A 681 7.00 21.16 -39.13
C THR A 681 7.94 22.31 -38.77
N ASN A 682 9.23 22.02 -38.64
CA ASN A 682 10.29 23.02 -38.38
C ASN A 682 10.02 23.99 -37.21
N TYR A 683 9.44 23.48 -36.11
CA TYR A 683 9.17 24.28 -34.91
C TYR A 683 10.22 24.02 -33.82
N GLU A 684 10.81 25.10 -33.29
CA GLU A 684 11.72 25.03 -32.15
C GLU A 684 10.95 25.22 -30.85
N PHE A 685 10.80 24.13 -30.10
CA PHE A 685 10.09 24.15 -28.83
C PHE A 685 10.87 24.88 -27.75
N ASN A 686 10.18 25.70 -26.95
CA ASN A 686 10.75 26.22 -25.71
C ASN A 686 10.79 25.15 -24.60
N GLU A 687 11.39 25.48 -23.45
CA GLU A 687 11.59 24.51 -22.38
C GLU A 687 10.28 23.98 -21.79
N GLU A 688 9.25 24.81 -21.60
CA GLU A 688 7.95 24.36 -21.11
C GLU A 688 7.19 23.49 -22.12
N GLU A 689 7.31 23.82 -23.41
CA GLU A 689 6.71 23.02 -24.49
C GLU A 689 7.40 21.66 -24.65
N LYS A 690 8.75 21.63 -24.56
CA LYS A 690 9.51 20.38 -24.50
C LYS A 690 9.09 19.54 -23.29
N ALA A 691 8.94 20.17 -22.12
CA ALA A 691 8.53 19.47 -20.92
C ALA A 691 7.16 18.78 -21.09
N LEU A 692 6.20 19.42 -21.77
CA LEU A 692 4.92 18.80 -22.11
C LEU A 692 5.07 17.61 -23.05
N LEU A 693 5.78 17.78 -24.18
CA LEU A 693 6.00 16.71 -25.16
C LEU A 693 6.65 15.46 -24.53
N ARG A 694 7.67 15.68 -23.71
CA ARG A 694 8.39 14.61 -22.99
C ARG A 694 7.53 13.91 -21.95
N TYR A 695 6.46 14.56 -21.49
CA TYR A 695 5.56 13.98 -20.49
C TYR A 695 4.41 13.19 -21.13
N PHE A 696 4.05 13.48 -22.38
CA PHE A 696 2.93 12.81 -23.06
C PHE A 696 3.16 11.31 -23.29
N TYR A 697 4.34 10.92 -23.78
CA TYR A 697 4.60 9.49 -24.06
C TYR A 697 4.62 8.62 -22.80
N GLN A 698 4.94 9.21 -21.63
CA GLN A 698 4.94 8.51 -20.34
C GLN A 698 3.53 8.08 -19.90
N TYR A 699 2.47 8.63 -20.50
CA TYR A 699 1.09 8.29 -20.16
C TYR A 699 0.82 6.78 -20.22
N GLY A 700 1.25 6.14 -21.32
CA GLY A 700 1.06 4.71 -21.51
C GLY A 700 1.85 3.87 -20.50
N GLU A 701 3.08 4.30 -20.18
CA GLU A 701 3.92 3.66 -19.18
C GLU A 701 3.29 3.72 -17.79
N LYS A 702 2.71 4.87 -17.42
CA LYS A 702 2.06 5.09 -16.13
C LYS A 702 0.76 4.28 -15.98
N LEU A 703 0.01 4.07 -17.06
CA LEU A 703 -1.15 3.18 -17.04
C LEU A 703 -0.76 1.72 -16.79
N VAL A 704 0.29 1.24 -17.47
CA VAL A 704 0.77 -0.13 -17.24
C VAL A 704 1.37 -0.28 -15.84
N GLU A 705 2.13 0.71 -15.38
CA GLU A 705 2.68 0.75 -14.02
C GLU A 705 1.54 0.70 -12.96
N ALA A 706 0.47 1.46 -13.16
CA ALA A 706 -0.69 1.45 -12.27
C ALA A 706 -1.35 0.06 -12.18
N ALA A 707 -1.45 -0.66 -13.31
CA ALA A 707 -1.98 -2.03 -13.34
C ALA A 707 -1.05 -3.03 -12.64
N GLU A 708 0.24 -3.00 -12.96
CA GLU A 708 1.27 -3.90 -12.38
C GLU A 708 1.40 -3.70 -10.87
N ARG A 709 1.22 -2.46 -10.38
CA ARG A 709 1.26 -2.12 -8.95
C ARG A 709 -0.08 -2.25 -8.24
N PHE A 710 -1.17 -2.47 -8.98
CA PHE A 710 -2.55 -2.41 -8.46
C PHE A 710 -2.84 -1.09 -7.71
N CYS A 711 -2.40 0.04 -8.28
CA CYS A 711 -2.35 1.33 -7.59
C CYS A 711 -2.79 2.48 -8.51
N PRO A 712 -4.06 2.94 -8.42
CA PRO A 712 -4.57 4.08 -9.20
C PRO A 712 -3.81 5.39 -8.93
N ALA A 713 -3.17 5.55 -7.78
CA ALA A 713 -2.42 6.75 -7.41
C ALA A 713 -1.28 7.06 -8.38
N VAL A 714 -0.72 6.05 -9.05
CA VAL A 714 0.28 6.23 -10.10
C VAL A 714 -0.26 7.11 -11.24
N LEU A 715 -1.50 6.85 -11.67
CA LEU A 715 -2.16 7.64 -12.70
C LEU A 715 -2.56 9.02 -12.16
N ALA A 716 -3.12 9.10 -10.94
CA ALA A 716 -3.50 10.36 -10.34
C ALA A 716 -2.32 11.34 -10.20
N GLU A 717 -1.17 10.85 -9.73
CA GLU A 717 0.07 11.65 -9.62
C GLU A 717 0.57 12.11 -11.00
N TYR A 718 0.53 11.22 -12.00
CA TYR A 718 0.89 11.57 -13.37
C TYR A 718 0.03 12.73 -13.90
N LEU A 719 -1.30 12.64 -13.74
CA LEU A 719 -2.23 13.68 -14.21
C LEU A 719 -2.01 15.02 -13.51
N LEU A 720 -1.73 15.02 -12.19
CA LEU A 720 -1.41 16.25 -11.46
C LEU A 720 -0.16 16.93 -11.99
N ASN A 721 0.89 16.17 -12.24
CA ASN A 721 2.14 16.69 -12.78
C ASN A 721 1.97 17.19 -14.22
N LEU A 722 1.18 16.51 -15.05
CA LEU A 722 0.83 17.00 -16.38
C LEU A 722 0.07 18.33 -16.30
N ALA A 723 -0.96 18.41 -15.44
CA ALA A 723 -1.74 19.63 -15.25
C ALA A 723 -0.87 20.82 -14.78
N ARG A 724 0.09 20.57 -13.87
CA ARG A 724 1.07 21.59 -13.43
C ARG A 724 1.91 22.10 -14.58
N LYS A 725 2.49 21.19 -15.37
CA LYS A 725 3.32 21.54 -16.53
C LYS A 725 2.53 22.37 -17.54
N TYR A 726 1.29 21.97 -17.82
CA TYR A 726 0.42 22.73 -18.71
C TYR A 726 0.09 24.11 -18.16
N ASN A 727 -0.23 24.23 -16.87
CA ASN A 727 -0.56 25.50 -16.26
C ASN A 727 0.65 26.45 -16.20
N GLU A 728 1.86 25.92 -16.01
CA GLU A 728 3.10 26.68 -16.12
C GLU A 728 3.33 27.19 -17.55
N PHE A 729 3.21 26.30 -18.55
CA PHE A 729 3.25 26.65 -19.98
C PHE A 729 2.25 27.75 -20.33
N TYR A 730 0.98 27.57 -19.95
CA TYR A 730 -0.11 28.52 -20.21
C TYR A 730 0.12 29.88 -19.53
N GLY A 731 0.75 29.89 -18.35
CA GLY A 731 1.06 31.12 -17.62
C GLY A 731 2.22 31.92 -18.23
N LYS A 732 3.19 31.24 -18.85
CA LYS A 732 4.38 31.86 -19.44
C LYS A 732 4.21 32.23 -20.91
N HIS A 733 3.46 31.44 -21.67
CA HIS A 733 3.40 31.53 -23.13
C HIS A 733 1.97 31.77 -23.60
N ARG A 734 1.77 32.86 -24.33
CA ARG A 734 0.47 33.16 -24.95
C ARG A 734 0.20 32.16 -26.09
N ILE A 735 -1.03 31.65 -26.16
CA ILE A 735 -1.41 30.67 -27.18
C ILE A 735 -2.10 31.36 -28.37
N ILE A 736 -3.15 32.15 -28.10
CA ILE A 736 -3.98 32.76 -29.14
C ILE A 736 -3.39 34.08 -29.64
N GLY A 737 -3.24 34.22 -30.96
CA GLY A 737 -2.75 35.39 -31.67
C GLY A 737 -1.24 35.43 -31.88
N GLU A 738 -0.53 34.34 -31.58
CA GLU A 738 0.92 34.21 -31.77
C GLU A 738 1.24 33.42 -33.04
N SER A 739 2.47 33.53 -33.57
CA SER A 739 2.93 32.75 -34.72
C SER A 739 2.92 31.23 -34.48
N GLU A 740 3.07 30.82 -33.23
CA GLU A 740 3.11 29.41 -32.78
C GLU A 740 1.75 28.87 -32.34
N GLU A 741 0.65 29.60 -32.63
CA GLU A 741 -0.70 29.26 -32.17
C GLU A 741 -1.06 27.79 -32.47
N SER A 742 -0.78 27.30 -33.69
CA SER A 742 -1.10 25.93 -34.08
C SER A 742 -0.38 24.87 -33.24
N GLN A 743 0.92 25.05 -33.00
CA GLN A 743 1.75 24.12 -32.21
C GLN A 743 1.33 24.14 -30.74
N ARG A 744 1.05 25.32 -30.18
CA ARG A 744 0.59 25.46 -28.80
C ARG A 744 -0.82 24.92 -28.58
N LEU A 745 -1.70 25.04 -29.58
CA LEU A 745 -3.02 24.40 -29.56
C LEU A 745 -2.93 22.87 -29.66
N PHE A 746 -1.98 22.33 -30.42
CA PHE A 746 -1.70 20.88 -30.42
C PHE A 746 -1.33 20.38 -29.01
N LEU A 747 -0.37 21.04 -28.34
CA LEU A 747 0.01 20.66 -26.97
C LEU A 747 -1.18 20.76 -26.00
N THR A 748 -2.03 21.76 -26.19
CA THR A 748 -3.26 21.97 -25.41
C THR A 748 -4.28 20.85 -25.63
N GLU A 749 -4.52 20.44 -26.87
CA GLU A 749 -5.45 19.36 -27.21
C GLU A 749 -4.95 18.01 -26.69
N VAL A 750 -3.66 17.70 -26.85
CA VAL A 750 -3.05 16.46 -26.30
C VAL A 750 -3.19 16.43 -24.78
N THR A 751 -2.88 17.56 -24.11
CA THR A 751 -3.07 17.68 -22.65
C THR A 751 -4.52 17.44 -22.25
N ALA A 752 -5.47 18.11 -22.91
CA ALA A 752 -6.89 17.95 -22.64
C ALA A 752 -7.34 16.50 -22.81
N LYS A 753 -6.87 15.82 -23.87
CA LYS A 753 -7.17 14.43 -24.16
C LYS A 753 -6.67 13.49 -23.07
N ILE A 754 -5.41 13.64 -22.65
CA ILE A 754 -4.80 12.81 -21.61
C ILE A 754 -5.51 13.02 -20.26
N ILE A 755 -5.78 14.27 -19.88
CA ILE A 755 -6.49 14.57 -18.63
C ILE A 755 -7.90 13.98 -18.66
N LYS A 756 -8.62 14.11 -19.78
CA LYS A 756 -9.96 13.54 -19.93
C LYS A 756 -9.97 12.02 -19.81
N ASP A 757 -9.08 11.35 -20.55
CA ASP A 757 -8.99 9.90 -20.55
C ASP A 757 -8.57 9.39 -19.16
N GLY A 758 -7.55 10.01 -18.56
CA GLY A 758 -7.07 9.66 -17.23
C GLY A 758 -8.13 9.86 -16.13
N LEU A 759 -8.84 10.98 -16.13
CA LEU A 759 -9.95 11.20 -15.19
C LEU A 759 -11.09 10.20 -15.43
N THR A 760 -11.42 9.90 -16.68
CA THR A 760 -12.42 8.88 -17.02
C THR A 760 -12.02 7.50 -16.48
N ILE A 761 -10.74 7.12 -16.59
CA ILE A 761 -10.21 5.87 -16.03
C ILE A 761 -10.34 5.87 -14.50
N LEU A 762 -10.07 6.98 -13.84
CA LEU A 762 -10.30 7.15 -12.39
C LEU A 762 -11.79 7.25 -12.00
N GLY A 763 -12.71 7.19 -12.98
CA GLY A 763 -14.14 7.31 -12.75
C GLY A 763 -14.58 8.72 -12.35
N ILE A 764 -13.84 9.75 -12.77
CA ILE A 764 -14.10 11.16 -12.49
C ILE A 764 -14.58 11.82 -13.78
N ARG A 765 -15.77 12.44 -13.73
CA ARG A 765 -16.36 13.14 -14.87
C ARG A 765 -15.64 14.47 -15.14
N THR A 766 -15.35 14.75 -16.41
CA THR A 766 -14.82 16.05 -16.85
C THR A 766 -15.92 17.04 -17.24
N LEU A 767 -15.61 18.33 -17.14
CA LEU A 767 -16.51 19.44 -17.45
C LEU A 767 -15.91 20.31 -18.54
N GLU A 768 -16.68 20.64 -19.59
CA GLU A 768 -16.18 21.52 -20.67
C GLU A 768 -16.00 22.97 -20.20
N LYS A 769 -16.69 23.36 -19.12
CA LYS A 769 -16.63 24.68 -18.48
C LYS A 769 -16.72 24.50 -16.96
N MET A 770 -16.03 25.34 -16.21
CA MET A 770 -16.03 25.32 -14.74
C MET A 770 -15.70 26.70 -14.20
#